data_AF-A0A2W2F3S4-F1
#
_entry.id   AF-A0A2W2F3S4-F1
#
_cell.length_a   1.000
_cell.length_b   1.000
_cell.length_c   1.000
_cell.angle_alpha   90.00
_cell.angle_beta   90.00
_cell.angle_gamma   90.00
#
_symmetry.space_group_name_H-M   'P 1'
#
loop_
_entity.id
_entity.type
_entity.pdbx_description
1 polymer ?
#
loop_
_entity_poly.entity_id
_entity_poly.type
_entity_poly.pdbx_seq_one_letter_code
_entity_poly.pdbx_strand_id
1 'polypeptide(L)'
;MAQPHGGDRRRAQAHRARTQHHRPGWTGSTPEPWPAINSTTCHKQKEGSVRRTQLRIALLALPVVLVGGVLMAPAGAEPATPASTHDAGPSNADNPELVRIQLTGADMLDEVVAAGFDIEHGLKRVPNGIEGEAVVTAEQVAELEAMGVEILGDDESFAWSDEADGGIEALGAQAAQSFSHEQTVRIARADWFTTKGQGFLYVEARTTSGQQTNPIVTMQLENDLGAGTSFGSTRTMSRFVDSGQYMFHRNLFKLDTRPNQIRVTSSTGGVATGFVSNWLEDAAPPLTANPAYKWDFVDGYKHPQQLYSRAEEIARQYPGIAQIVYLPYETNGYQRKAQATIGGTGQAAVVVSSAAWGHEGGNDITVEFVNRPGADLPLAVEVNGTAVRVLLAKNASGALASTAAQVAAALKTQSGGLIDRAHPYRTNAGTGVVQASAPVALTDFLDQKRVGAPDGEVPRGPATIPVLRIGKHRDGRNPGVLIQAQDHAREWVPATTTLETAERLVHNYKSDKETKKIVDNTDIFLVLSNNPDGANYSFYNFASQRRNLTNHCADDNADPARRNSWGVDLNRNYRVGSGHDGYSGGSTSCISDTFQGPEKLSEPESKNIVWLVEKYRNIKFMMSVHSNGGQLFWQPGAYIANGRITTPRPPLRDELFYWQSAARILSQVKAHRETVVTPENVGGSSDVLYSSAGNVREDMYHTYGIYAFGWEVGGSIYNPATGNWQGGSFQPAWVGNPELVSGHAETMEYANGIMEMFRIAAEWGKDNKKPTSQLVPGGGKYSGPVDVRFESSEPATIYYTTDGSRPTFDSPRYAATEFREPGQVFHVTETTTFHWFSVDTAGNIEQNYDPSKNDTRNNYRKATITIAK
;
A
#
# COMPACT_ATOMS: atom_id res chain seq x y z
N MET A 1 1.25 10.64 -67.73
CA MET A 1 -0.07 11.17 -67.33
C MET A 1 -0.18 10.89 -65.83
N ALA A 2 0.07 11.85 -64.93
CA ALA A 2 -0.53 13.18 -64.74
C ALA A 2 -1.69 13.13 -63.70
N GLN A 3 -1.49 13.90 -62.62
CA GLN A 3 -2.41 14.26 -61.53
C GLN A 3 -3.54 15.21 -62.02
N PRO A 4 -4.51 15.74 -61.20
CA PRO A 4 -4.43 16.06 -59.76
C PRO A 4 -5.70 15.92 -58.86
N HIS A 5 -5.52 16.36 -57.60
CA HIS A 5 -6.43 16.92 -56.55
C HIS A 5 -7.93 17.14 -56.90
N GLY A 6 -8.91 17.17 -55.98
CA GLY A 6 -9.05 17.61 -54.57
C GLY A 6 -10.56 17.93 -54.34
N GLY A 7 -11.12 18.50 -53.26
CA GLY A 7 -10.68 19.00 -51.96
C GLY A 7 -11.83 19.81 -51.29
N ASP A 8 -11.78 20.06 -49.97
CA ASP A 8 -12.68 20.96 -49.19
C ASP A 8 -14.21 20.61 -49.13
N ARG A 9 -15.09 21.25 -48.32
CA ARG A 9 -15.05 21.51 -46.84
C ARG A 9 -16.42 22.02 -46.29
N ARG A 10 -16.73 21.70 -45.01
CA ARG A 10 -17.47 22.49 -43.99
C ARG A 10 -19.01 22.75 -44.07
N ARG A 11 -19.65 22.47 -42.92
CA ARG A 11 -20.63 23.29 -42.13
C ARG A 11 -22.16 23.33 -42.44
N ALA A 12 -22.92 22.71 -41.51
CA ALA A 12 -23.71 23.37 -40.44
C ALA A 12 -25.27 23.42 -40.44
N GLN A 13 -25.81 23.32 -39.21
CA GLN A 13 -27.08 23.86 -38.66
C GLN A 13 -28.47 23.29 -39.06
N ALA A 14 -28.86 22.27 -38.30
CA ALA A 14 -30.13 22.08 -37.55
C ALA A 14 -31.30 23.10 -37.66
N HIS A 15 -32.55 22.60 -37.59
CA HIS A 15 -33.62 23.24 -36.81
C HIS A 15 -34.74 22.30 -36.31
N ARG A 16 -35.55 22.82 -35.36
CA ARG A 16 -36.69 22.26 -34.59
C ARG A 16 -38.00 22.15 -35.46
N ALA A 17 -39.20 21.74 -35.00
CA ALA A 17 -39.81 21.68 -33.64
C ALA A 17 -41.15 20.87 -33.56
N ARG A 18 -41.54 20.46 -32.33
CA ARG A 18 -42.90 20.47 -31.64
C ARG A 18 -44.18 19.93 -32.39
N THR A 19 -45.30 19.52 -31.76
CA THR A 19 -46.12 20.08 -30.62
C THR A 19 -47.13 19.10 -29.98
N GLN A 20 -47.35 19.21 -28.64
CA GLN A 20 -48.65 19.09 -27.87
C GLN A 20 -49.45 17.74 -27.88
N HIS A 21 -50.34 17.34 -26.93
CA HIS A 21 -50.92 17.83 -25.63
C HIS A 21 -51.62 16.62 -24.88
N HIS A 22 -52.26 16.60 -23.68
CA HIS A 22 -52.57 17.57 -22.59
C HIS A 22 -52.47 16.96 -21.15
N ARG A 23 -53.59 16.76 -20.39
CA ARG A 23 -53.72 16.22 -18.98
C ARG A 23 -55.18 15.77 -18.68
N PRO A 24 -55.52 15.07 -17.56
CA PRO A 24 -55.64 15.58 -16.15
C PRO A 24 -54.92 14.68 -15.09
N GLY A 25 -54.91 14.93 -13.76
CA GLY A 25 -55.23 16.17 -13.02
C GLY A 25 -55.64 16.07 -11.51
N TRP A 26 -54.67 16.05 -10.57
CA TRP A 26 -54.77 16.38 -9.11
C TRP A 26 -55.50 15.42 -8.14
N THR A 27 -55.27 15.45 -6.81
CA THR A 27 -54.53 16.39 -5.89
C THR A 27 -53.22 15.77 -5.32
N GLY A 28 -52.43 16.36 -4.39
CA GLY A 28 -52.30 17.77 -3.93
C GLY A 28 -52.28 18.01 -2.39
N SER A 29 -51.10 18.29 -1.80
CA SER A 29 -50.92 18.90 -0.44
C SER A 29 -49.57 19.68 -0.35
N THR A 30 -49.47 20.70 0.51
CA THR A 30 -48.41 21.76 0.45
C THR A 30 -48.04 22.37 1.81
N PRO A 31 -46.82 22.94 1.97
CA PRO A 31 -46.48 23.92 3.01
C PRO A 31 -46.24 25.36 2.47
N GLU A 32 -46.43 26.39 3.32
CA GLU A 32 -46.23 27.82 3.04
C GLU A 32 -45.09 28.47 3.90
N PRO A 33 -44.64 29.72 3.62
CA PRO A 33 -43.29 30.19 4.00
C PRO A 33 -43.17 31.56 4.73
N TRP A 34 -41.92 31.92 5.12
CA TRP A 34 -41.43 33.25 5.58
C TRP A 34 -41.90 33.72 7.01
N PRO A 35 -41.31 34.77 7.65
CA PRO A 35 -40.42 35.82 7.13
C PRO A 35 -39.12 36.13 7.94
N ALA A 36 -38.40 37.18 7.53
CA ALA A 36 -37.22 37.74 8.21
C ALA A 36 -37.46 39.22 8.63
N ILE A 37 -36.77 39.68 9.69
CA ILE A 37 -36.79 41.08 10.17
C ILE A 37 -35.36 41.53 10.58
N ASN A 38 -35.03 42.79 10.29
CA ASN A 38 -33.80 43.48 10.71
C ASN A 38 -34.06 44.45 11.88
N SER A 39 -33.13 44.57 12.84
CA SER A 39 -32.81 45.86 13.48
C SER A 39 -31.49 45.83 14.27
N THR A 40 -30.67 46.86 14.07
CA THR A 40 -29.41 47.13 14.78
C THR A 40 -29.59 47.74 16.17
N THR A 41 -28.64 47.48 17.08
CA THR A 41 -28.06 48.53 17.96
C THR A 41 -26.62 48.19 18.37
N CYS A 42 -25.88 49.17 18.89
CA CYS A 42 -24.44 49.09 19.16
C CYS A 42 -24.11 49.76 20.51
N HIS A 43 -23.19 49.20 21.29
CA HIS A 43 -22.47 49.93 22.34
C HIS A 43 -21.04 49.40 22.56
N LYS A 44 -20.19 50.22 23.18
CA LYS A 44 -18.72 50.04 23.31
C LYS A 44 -18.28 49.74 24.74
N GLN A 45 -17.03 49.27 24.86
CA GLN A 45 -16.17 49.28 26.07
C GLN A 45 -16.56 48.28 27.18
N LYS A 46 -15.64 47.86 28.08
CA LYS A 46 -14.31 48.42 28.43
C LYS A 46 -13.29 47.34 28.87
N GLU A 47 -12.05 47.77 29.13
CA GLU A 47 -10.96 46.95 29.66
C GLU A 47 -11.18 46.51 31.12
N GLY A 48 -10.48 45.47 31.58
CA GLY A 48 -10.41 45.11 33.00
C GLY A 48 -9.43 43.97 33.29
N SER A 49 -8.23 44.28 33.79
CA SER A 49 -7.28 43.28 34.31
C SER A 49 -7.20 43.33 35.84
N VAL A 50 -7.25 42.16 36.50
CA VAL A 50 -6.91 41.99 37.92
C VAL A 50 -6.16 40.66 38.10
N ARG A 51 -5.29 40.60 39.12
CA ARG A 51 -4.37 39.48 39.43
C ARG A 51 -4.80 38.69 40.67
N ARG A 52 -4.28 37.46 40.78
CA ARG A 52 -4.06 36.68 42.03
C ARG A 52 -5.36 36.14 42.68
N THR A 53 -5.34 35.11 43.54
CA THR A 53 -4.28 34.74 44.51
C THR A 53 -4.11 33.22 44.69
N GLN A 54 -2.91 32.79 45.10
CA GLN A 54 -2.63 31.42 45.55
C GLN A 54 -3.13 31.21 46.99
N LEU A 55 -3.38 29.96 47.38
CA LEU A 55 -3.12 29.52 48.76
C LEU A 55 -2.26 28.24 48.73
N ARG A 56 -1.38 28.11 49.72
CA ARG A 56 -0.56 26.92 49.98
C ARG A 56 -1.01 26.29 51.29
N ILE A 57 -0.97 24.96 51.37
CA ILE A 57 -0.69 24.25 52.63
C ILE A 57 0.49 23.32 52.33
N ALA A 58 1.43 23.22 53.26
CA ALA A 58 2.62 22.39 53.16
C ALA A 58 3.01 21.90 54.57
N LEU A 59 3.60 20.72 54.68
CA LEU A 59 4.23 20.25 55.91
C LEU A 59 5.43 19.33 55.62
N LEU A 60 6.44 19.48 56.47
CA LEU A 60 7.76 18.81 56.49
C LEU A 60 7.71 17.59 57.45
N ALA A 61 8.67 16.65 57.53
CA ALA A 61 9.78 16.20 56.66
C ALA A 61 10.38 14.87 57.21
N LEU A 62 11.39 14.33 56.51
CA LEU A 62 12.37 13.28 56.91
C LEU A 62 13.25 13.71 58.12
N PRO A 63 14.13 12.88 58.75
CA PRO A 63 14.82 11.62 58.31
C PRO A 63 14.67 10.43 59.32
N VAL A 64 15.40 9.28 59.40
CA VAL A 64 16.84 8.91 59.25
C VAL A 64 17.07 7.38 58.98
N VAL A 65 17.66 7.04 57.81
CA VAL A 65 18.89 6.24 57.54
C VAL A 65 19.26 4.92 58.31
N LEU A 66 19.46 3.83 57.52
CA LEU A 66 20.45 2.70 57.58
C LEU A 66 20.21 1.31 58.26
N VAL A 67 20.92 0.33 57.66
CA VAL A 67 21.33 -1.05 58.03
C VAL A 67 20.31 -2.21 57.95
N GLY A 68 20.69 -3.27 57.22
CA GLY A 68 20.34 -4.66 57.54
C GLY A 68 19.65 -5.46 56.42
N GLY A 69 20.38 -6.36 55.76
CA GLY A 69 19.80 -7.40 54.90
C GLY A 69 20.15 -8.80 55.41
N VAL A 70 19.39 -9.82 55.03
CA VAL A 70 19.73 -11.26 55.20
C VAL A 70 19.08 -12.10 54.08
N LEU A 71 19.64 -13.30 53.90
CA LEU A 71 19.45 -14.26 52.82
C LEU A 71 18.23 -15.20 52.97
N MET A 72 17.81 -15.75 51.82
CA MET A 72 17.19 -17.08 51.60
C MET A 72 15.74 -17.35 52.07
N ALA A 73 15.05 -18.15 51.24
CA ALA A 73 13.78 -18.85 51.49
C ALA A 73 14.06 -20.38 51.59
N PRO A 74 13.09 -21.32 51.55
CA PRO A 74 11.63 -21.23 51.69
C PRO A 74 11.04 -22.25 52.72
N ALA A 75 9.73 -22.22 53.00
CA ALA A 75 8.84 -23.40 53.21
C ALA A 75 7.43 -23.03 53.70
N GLY A 76 6.41 -23.81 53.32
CA GLY A 76 5.11 -23.92 54.03
C GLY A 76 3.86 -23.41 53.30
N ALA A 77 2.96 -24.33 52.92
CA ALA A 77 1.52 -24.06 52.77
C ALA A 77 0.85 -24.11 54.17
N GLU A 78 -0.39 -23.71 54.46
CA GLU A 78 -1.69 -23.64 53.75
C GLU A 78 -2.52 -22.46 54.35
N PRO A 79 -3.85 -22.26 54.10
CA PRO A 79 -4.78 -22.85 53.13
C PRO A 79 -5.50 -21.83 52.23
N ALA A 80 -6.32 -22.32 51.29
CA ALA A 80 -7.13 -21.47 50.40
C ALA A 80 -8.41 -20.92 51.07
N THR A 81 -8.74 -19.67 50.73
CA THR A 81 -10.09 -19.09 50.89
C THR A 81 -10.82 -19.07 49.54
N PRO A 82 -12.17 -19.15 49.51
CA PRO A 82 -12.92 -19.31 48.28
C PRO A 82 -12.90 -18.03 47.42
N ALA A 83 -12.54 -18.18 46.15
CA ALA A 83 -12.61 -17.09 45.18
C ALA A 83 -14.07 -16.69 44.90
N SER A 84 -14.34 -15.38 44.86
CA SER A 84 -15.59 -14.84 44.36
C SER A 84 -15.71 -15.10 42.86
N THR A 85 -16.83 -15.66 42.42
CA THR A 85 -17.16 -15.83 41.00
C THR A 85 -17.33 -14.46 40.33
N HIS A 86 -16.32 -14.01 39.60
CA HIS A 86 -16.51 -12.96 38.59
C HIS A 86 -17.28 -13.53 37.40
N ASP A 87 -18.23 -12.76 36.87
CA ASP A 87 -18.89 -13.08 35.61
C ASP A 87 -17.87 -13.18 34.47
N ALA A 88 -17.95 -14.26 33.70
CA ALA A 88 -17.12 -14.45 32.52
C ALA A 88 -17.65 -13.57 31.37
N GLY A 89 -17.07 -12.37 31.25
CA GLY A 89 -17.10 -11.64 29.98
C GLY A 89 -16.39 -12.44 28.88
N PRO A 90 -16.62 -12.10 27.59
CA PRO A 90 -15.92 -12.76 26.49
C PRO A 90 -14.40 -12.61 26.64
N SER A 91 -13.68 -13.69 26.34
CA SER A 91 -12.22 -13.78 26.51
C SER A 91 -11.45 -12.83 25.59
N ASN A 92 -10.40 -12.20 26.13
CA ASN A 92 -9.45 -11.36 25.38
C ASN A 92 -8.54 -12.14 24.39
N ALA A 93 -9.01 -13.24 23.82
CA ALA A 93 -8.25 -14.10 22.89
C ALA A 93 -8.40 -13.67 21.41
N ASP A 94 -9.45 -12.90 21.08
CA ASP A 94 -9.85 -12.56 19.71
C ASP A 94 -9.18 -11.28 19.15
N ASN A 95 -8.34 -10.59 19.93
CA ASN A 95 -7.61 -9.41 19.49
C ASN A 95 -6.23 -9.83 18.95
N PRO A 96 -5.94 -9.62 17.64
CA PRO A 96 -4.58 -9.75 17.14
C PRO A 96 -3.72 -8.56 17.55
N GLU A 97 -2.48 -8.84 17.89
CA GLU A 97 -1.46 -7.85 18.25
C GLU A 97 -0.42 -7.74 17.11
N LEU A 98 0.39 -6.68 17.13
CA LEU A 98 1.61 -6.64 16.33
C LEU A 98 2.63 -7.55 17.01
N VAL A 99 3.06 -8.60 16.32
CA VAL A 99 4.11 -9.51 16.79
C VAL A 99 5.31 -9.36 15.87
N ARG A 100 6.47 -9.05 16.45
CA ARG A 100 7.73 -8.95 15.72
C ARG A 100 8.22 -10.36 15.37
N ILE A 101 8.57 -10.58 14.12
CA ILE A 101 8.91 -11.90 13.57
C ILE A 101 10.24 -11.88 12.82
N GLN A 102 10.93 -13.01 12.81
CA GLN A 102 12.04 -13.30 11.91
C GLN A 102 11.71 -14.52 11.04
N LEU A 103 11.78 -14.30 9.72
CA LEU A 103 11.59 -15.30 8.67
C LEU A 103 12.96 -15.70 8.12
N THR A 104 13.20 -16.99 7.89
CA THR A 104 14.49 -17.49 7.36
C THR A 104 14.85 -16.97 5.96
N GLY A 105 13.86 -16.45 5.21
CA GLY A 105 14.07 -15.87 3.89
C GLY A 105 12.76 -15.55 3.16
N ALA A 106 12.90 -15.19 1.88
CA ALA A 106 11.78 -14.82 1.02
C ALA A 106 10.80 -15.97 0.74
N ASP A 107 11.30 -17.20 0.64
CA ASP A 107 10.46 -18.38 0.39
C ASP A 107 9.53 -18.66 1.59
N MET A 108 10.04 -18.49 2.83
CA MET A 108 9.22 -18.54 4.05
C MET A 108 8.23 -17.38 4.14
N LEU A 109 8.59 -16.17 3.67
CA LEU A 109 7.65 -15.05 3.56
C LEU A 109 6.51 -15.35 2.57
N ASP A 110 6.81 -15.90 1.40
CA ASP A 110 5.80 -16.32 0.41
C ASP A 110 4.91 -17.45 0.97
N GLU A 111 5.47 -18.43 1.70
CA GLU A 111 4.69 -19.48 2.38
C GLU A 111 3.77 -18.92 3.47
N VAL A 112 4.25 -18.00 4.32
CA VAL A 112 3.46 -17.33 5.37
C VAL A 112 2.34 -16.46 4.76
N VAL A 113 2.63 -15.67 3.72
CA VAL A 113 1.60 -14.86 3.05
C VAL A 113 0.59 -15.74 2.29
N ALA A 114 0.99 -16.91 1.78
CA ALA A 114 0.08 -17.87 1.14
C ALA A 114 -0.80 -18.62 2.14
N ALA A 115 -0.24 -19.07 3.28
CA ALA A 115 -0.97 -19.64 4.42
C ALA A 115 -2.01 -18.63 4.95
N GLY A 116 -1.66 -17.35 4.89
CA GLY A 116 -2.64 -16.26 4.81
C GLY A 116 -2.46 -15.13 5.82
N PHE A 117 -1.32 -15.10 6.52
CA PHE A 117 -1.01 -14.12 7.55
C PHE A 117 -0.83 -12.71 6.98
N ASP A 118 -1.18 -11.70 7.77
CA ASP A 118 -0.97 -10.30 7.44
C ASP A 118 0.41 -9.84 7.90
N ILE A 119 1.26 -9.46 6.95
CA ILE A 119 2.64 -9.02 7.20
C ILE A 119 2.76 -7.54 6.82
N GLU A 120 3.30 -6.74 7.74
CA GLU A 120 3.53 -5.30 7.56
C GLU A 120 4.50 -5.02 6.41
N HIS A 121 4.29 -3.93 5.67
CA HIS A 121 5.15 -3.58 4.54
C HIS A 121 6.54 -3.07 4.97
N GLY A 122 6.73 -2.73 6.26
CA GLY A 122 7.99 -2.33 6.90
C GLY A 122 9.08 -3.41 7.02
N LEU A 123 9.11 -4.40 6.12
CA LEU A 123 10.04 -5.54 6.15
C LEU A 123 11.52 -5.13 6.11
N LYS A 124 12.25 -5.43 7.19
CA LYS A 124 13.68 -5.20 7.35
C LYS A 124 14.43 -6.49 7.03
N ARG A 125 14.97 -6.61 5.81
CA ARG A 125 15.77 -7.79 5.42
C ARG A 125 17.17 -7.75 6.05
N VAL A 126 17.55 -8.81 6.76
CA VAL A 126 18.74 -8.90 7.63
C VAL A 126 19.70 -10.02 7.19
N PRO A 127 20.96 -10.10 7.67
CA PRO A 127 21.94 -11.08 7.18
C PRO A 127 21.55 -12.56 7.36
N ASN A 128 20.64 -12.84 8.30
CA ASN A 128 20.12 -14.16 8.68
C ASN A 128 18.65 -14.39 8.27
N GLY A 129 18.00 -13.47 7.52
CA GLY A 129 16.59 -13.63 7.15
C GLY A 129 15.86 -12.32 6.78
N ILE A 130 14.59 -12.24 7.17
CA ILE A 130 13.73 -11.06 7.06
C ILE A 130 13.09 -10.82 8.42
N GLU A 131 13.38 -9.69 9.04
CA GLU A 131 12.59 -9.18 10.15
C GLU A 131 11.35 -8.47 9.62
N GLY A 132 10.24 -8.61 10.32
CA GLY A 132 8.99 -7.93 10.02
C GLY A 132 8.06 -7.89 11.23
N GLU A 133 6.87 -7.35 11.02
CA GLU A 133 5.77 -7.38 11.98
C GLU A 133 4.59 -8.10 11.34
N ALA A 134 3.96 -8.98 12.11
CA ALA A 134 2.78 -9.75 11.70
C ALA A 134 1.60 -9.36 12.60
N VAL A 135 0.41 -9.21 12.00
CA VAL A 135 -0.81 -8.89 12.75
C VAL A 135 -1.52 -10.19 13.08
N VAL A 136 -1.34 -10.70 14.30
CA VAL A 136 -1.73 -12.09 14.66
C VAL A 136 -2.33 -12.23 16.06
N THR A 137 -3.31 -13.12 16.17
CA THR A 137 -3.86 -13.60 17.45
C THR A 137 -2.92 -14.61 18.12
N ALA A 138 -3.12 -14.90 19.40
CA ALA A 138 -2.32 -15.90 20.13
C ALA A 138 -2.43 -17.33 19.55
N GLU A 139 -3.52 -17.67 18.84
CA GLU A 139 -3.64 -18.94 18.10
C GLU A 139 -2.73 -18.92 16.85
N GLN A 140 -2.72 -17.81 16.12
CA GLN A 140 -1.90 -17.59 14.93
C GLN A 140 -0.39 -17.49 15.22
N VAL A 141 0.03 -17.03 16.40
CA VAL A 141 1.45 -17.07 16.82
C VAL A 141 1.96 -18.51 16.84
N ALA A 142 1.20 -19.45 17.42
CA ALA A 142 1.58 -20.86 17.44
C ALA A 142 1.56 -21.51 16.05
N GLU A 143 0.71 -21.03 15.12
CA GLU A 143 0.75 -21.44 13.72
C GLU A 143 2.02 -20.94 13.00
N LEU A 144 2.46 -19.70 13.25
CA LEU A 144 3.72 -19.16 12.74
C LEU A 144 4.94 -19.93 13.28
N GLU A 145 5.00 -20.19 14.59
CA GLU A 145 6.04 -21.02 15.20
C GLU A 145 6.09 -22.43 14.57
N ALA A 146 4.92 -23.02 14.29
CA ALA A 146 4.82 -24.33 13.63
C ALA A 146 5.25 -24.31 12.15
N MET A 147 5.23 -23.15 11.49
CA MET A 147 5.85 -22.92 10.17
C MET A 147 7.36 -22.68 10.25
N GLY A 148 7.94 -22.60 11.45
CA GLY A 148 9.37 -22.33 11.66
C GLY A 148 9.73 -20.85 11.62
N VAL A 149 8.74 -19.96 11.81
CA VAL A 149 8.96 -18.52 12.02
C VAL A 149 9.44 -18.30 13.45
N GLU A 150 10.46 -17.46 13.61
CA GLU A 150 10.99 -17.07 14.91
C GLU A 150 10.24 -15.84 15.42
N ILE A 151 9.79 -15.86 16.67
CA ILE A 151 9.10 -14.73 17.32
C ILE A 151 10.13 -13.93 18.11
N LEU A 152 10.21 -12.63 17.84
CA LEU A 152 11.18 -11.71 18.46
C LEU A 152 10.54 -10.93 19.62
N GLY A 153 11.24 -10.80 20.74
CA GLY A 153 10.85 -9.88 21.81
C GLY A 153 10.96 -8.40 21.41
N ASP A 154 10.29 -7.53 22.17
CA ASP A 154 10.18 -6.08 21.89
C ASP A 154 11.54 -5.41 21.60
N ASP A 155 12.54 -5.66 22.45
CA ASP A 155 13.92 -5.14 22.32
C ASP A 155 14.80 -5.99 21.37
N GLU A 156 14.38 -7.21 21.01
CA GLU A 156 15.15 -8.13 20.17
C GLU A 156 14.98 -7.77 18.70
N SER A 157 15.92 -7.00 18.17
CA SER A 157 16.06 -6.81 16.73
C SER A 157 17.51 -7.05 16.30
N PHE A 158 17.74 -7.20 15.00
CA PHE A 158 19.07 -7.10 14.42
C PHE A 158 19.62 -5.69 14.65
N ALA A 159 20.23 -5.51 15.81
CA ALA A 159 21.05 -4.36 16.15
C ALA A 159 22.35 -4.45 15.36
N TRP A 160 22.69 -3.38 14.66
CA TRP A 160 24.03 -3.23 14.11
C TRP A 160 25.00 -3.02 15.28
N SER A 161 25.76 -4.07 15.63
CA SER A 161 26.85 -3.93 16.60
C SER A 161 28.12 -3.43 15.91
N ASP A 162 29.04 -2.86 16.67
CA ASP A 162 30.35 -2.43 16.16
C ASP A 162 31.17 -3.61 15.60
N GLU A 163 30.87 -4.87 15.98
CA GLU A 163 31.43 -6.06 15.32
C GLU A 163 30.78 -6.38 13.97
N ALA A 164 29.47 -6.14 13.80
CA ALA A 164 28.77 -6.28 12.52
C ALA A 164 29.23 -5.23 11.48
N ASP A 165 29.75 -4.09 11.94
CA ASP A 165 30.39 -3.06 11.11
C ASP A 165 31.77 -3.47 10.56
N GLY A 166 32.30 -4.64 10.97
CA GLY A 166 33.55 -5.21 10.44
C GLY A 166 34.61 -5.49 11.50
N GLY A 167 34.24 -6.18 12.59
CA GLY A 167 35.20 -6.75 13.53
C GLY A 167 36.23 -7.62 12.80
N ILE A 168 37.52 -7.39 13.07
CA ILE A 168 38.63 -7.97 12.28
C ILE A 168 38.86 -9.44 12.65
N GLU A 169 38.00 -10.33 12.19
CA GLU A 169 38.25 -11.78 12.15
C GLU A 169 38.93 -12.16 10.84
N ALA A 170 40.24 -12.38 10.90
CA ALA A 170 41.05 -12.79 9.77
C ALA A 170 40.84 -14.28 9.41
N LEU A 171 39.76 -14.59 8.68
CA LEU A 171 39.58 -15.89 8.05
C LEU A 171 40.75 -16.18 7.10
N GLY A 172 41.57 -17.15 7.49
CA GLY A 172 42.89 -17.39 6.91
C GLY A 172 42.85 -17.75 5.42
N ALA A 173 43.86 -17.27 4.68
CA ALA A 173 43.96 -17.43 3.24
C ALA A 173 43.94 -18.91 2.79
N GLN A 174 42.82 -19.35 2.25
CA GLN A 174 42.75 -20.60 1.47
C GLN A 174 43.33 -20.37 0.07
N ALA A 175 43.99 -21.40 -0.47
CA ALA A 175 44.86 -21.26 -1.64
C ALA A 175 44.09 -20.86 -2.91
N ALA A 176 44.64 -19.91 -3.66
CA ALA A 176 44.05 -19.40 -4.90
C ALA A 176 43.88 -20.50 -5.96
N GLN A 177 42.63 -20.77 -6.33
CA GLN A 177 42.32 -21.46 -7.58
C GLN A 177 42.53 -20.52 -8.78
N SER A 178 42.72 -21.07 -9.97
CA SER A 178 43.01 -20.28 -11.18
C SER A 178 41.76 -19.58 -11.71
N PHE A 179 41.65 -18.27 -11.48
CA PHE A 179 40.50 -17.46 -11.87
C PHE A 179 40.42 -17.21 -13.39
N SER A 180 39.24 -17.35 -14.00
CA SER A 180 38.99 -16.94 -15.39
C SER A 180 38.62 -15.45 -15.47
N HIS A 181 38.91 -14.82 -16.61
CA HIS A 181 38.72 -13.38 -16.84
C HIS A 181 37.25 -12.97 -17.08
N GLU A 182 36.30 -13.88 -16.85
CA GLU A 182 34.86 -13.72 -17.15
C GLU A 182 34.01 -13.33 -15.93
N GLN A 183 34.57 -13.38 -14.72
CA GLN A 183 33.82 -13.12 -13.48
C GLN A 183 33.87 -11.63 -13.12
N THR A 184 32.78 -10.90 -13.42
CA THR A 184 32.69 -9.45 -13.21
C THR A 184 31.90 -9.09 -11.96
N VAL A 185 32.45 -8.22 -11.12
CA VAL A 185 31.70 -7.44 -10.13
C VAL A 185 31.14 -6.18 -10.78
N ARG A 186 29.95 -5.76 -10.35
CA ARG A 186 29.26 -4.56 -10.82
C ARG A 186 28.68 -3.81 -9.64
N ILE A 187 28.85 -2.49 -9.60
CA ILE A 187 28.16 -1.62 -8.64
C ILE A 187 26.87 -1.18 -9.33
N ALA A 188 25.71 -1.57 -8.78
CA ALA A 188 24.41 -1.15 -9.30
C ALA A 188 24.09 0.28 -8.84
N ARG A 189 24.39 0.60 -7.57
CA ARG A 189 24.29 1.96 -7.01
C ARG A 189 25.19 2.17 -5.79
N ALA A 190 25.56 3.42 -5.57
CA ALA A 190 26.30 3.89 -4.41
C ALA A 190 25.80 5.30 -4.07
N ASP A 191 24.94 5.42 -3.06
CA ASP A 191 24.13 6.61 -2.77
C ASP A 191 24.45 7.17 -1.39
N TRP A 192 24.86 8.44 -1.35
CA TRP A 192 25.04 9.21 -0.13
C TRP A 192 23.79 10.02 0.21
N PHE A 193 23.35 9.99 1.46
CA PHE A 193 22.34 10.93 1.96
C PHE A 193 22.63 11.41 3.38
N THR A 194 21.98 12.52 3.74
CA THR A 194 21.91 13.06 5.10
C THR A 194 20.50 12.93 5.69
N THR A 195 20.39 12.79 7.02
CA THR A 195 19.11 12.95 7.76
C THR A 195 19.39 13.30 9.23
N LYS A 196 18.64 14.24 9.82
CA LYS A 196 18.81 14.73 11.20
C LYS A 196 20.26 15.05 11.56
N GLY A 197 21.01 15.65 10.63
CA GLY A 197 22.44 15.97 10.79
C GLY A 197 23.40 14.78 10.82
N GLN A 198 23.02 13.61 10.33
CA GLN A 198 23.85 12.40 10.23
C GLN A 198 24.01 11.95 8.78
N GLY A 199 25.15 11.35 8.43
CA GLY A 199 25.50 10.91 7.07
C GLY A 199 25.42 9.41 6.89
N PHE A 200 24.96 8.96 5.72
CA PHE A 200 24.79 7.56 5.37
C PHE A 200 25.19 7.26 3.93
N LEU A 201 25.79 6.09 3.72
CA LEU A 201 26.13 5.52 2.42
C LEU A 201 25.37 4.21 2.22
N TYR A 202 24.51 4.14 1.21
CA TYR A 202 23.93 2.89 0.73
C TYR A 202 24.68 2.36 -0.50
N VAL A 203 24.85 1.04 -0.60
CA VAL A 203 25.48 0.40 -1.77
C VAL A 203 24.72 -0.87 -2.15
N GLU A 204 24.50 -1.07 -3.46
CA GLU A 204 24.16 -2.39 -4.04
C GLU A 204 25.22 -2.80 -5.05
N ALA A 205 25.69 -4.05 -4.96
CA ALA A 205 26.65 -4.61 -5.89
C ALA A 205 26.31 -6.05 -6.30
N ARG A 206 26.58 -6.41 -7.55
CA ARG A 206 26.31 -7.72 -8.15
C ARG A 206 27.62 -8.40 -8.56
N THR A 207 27.57 -9.71 -8.73
CA THR A 207 28.66 -10.51 -9.30
C THR A 207 28.07 -11.63 -10.15
N THR A 208 28.69 -11.95 -11.30
CA THR A 208 28.20 -13.00 -12.19
C THR A 208 28.25 -14.40 -11.55
N SER A 209 29.18 -14.60 -10.62
CA SER A 209 29.26 -15.81 -9.77
C SER A 209 28.21 -15.84 -8.66
N GLY A 210 27.29 -14.86 -8.58
CA GLY A 210 26.44 -14.61 -7.42
C GLY A 210 25.47 -15.75 -7.07
N GLN A 211 25.04 -16.55 -8.06
CA GLN A 211 24.18 -17.72 -7.82
C GLN A 211 24.92 -18.91 -7.16
N GLN A 212 26.24 -18.85 -7.00
CA GLN A 212 27.03 -19.93 -6.37
C GLN A 212 26.77 -20.02 -4.86
N THR A 213 26.43 -21.22 -4.39
CA THR A 213 26.06 -21.53 -3.00
C THR A 213 27.13 -22.31 -2.22
N ASN A 214 28.16 -22.85 -2.86
CA ASN A 214 29.25 -23.56 -2.18
C ASN A 214 30.61 -23.39 -2.92
N PRO A 215 31.59 -22.68 -2.32
CA PRO A 215 31.42 -21.75 -1.21
C PRO A 215 30.47 -20.61 -1.60
N ILE A 216 29.73 -20.05 -0.64
CA ILE A 216 28.89 -18.87 -0.90
C ILE A 216 29.79 -17.69 -1.27
N VAL A 217 29.51 -17.05 -2.40
CA VAL A 217 30.26 -15.86 -2.84
C VAL A 217 29.89 -14.67 -1.96
N THR A 218 30.83 -14.24 -1.13
CA THR A 218 30.79 -12.99 -0.35
C THR A 218 31.39 -11.82 -1.13
N MET A 219 31.03 -10.59 -0.75
CA MET A 219 31.58 -9.36 -1.29
C MET A 219 32.01 -8.41 -0.16
N GLN A 220 32.99 -7.56 -0.42
CA GLN A 220 33.61 -6.61 0.52
C GLN A 220 33.58 -5.20 -0.09
N LEU A 221 33.22 -4.20 0.72
CA LEU A 221 33.17 -2.78 0.35
C LEU A 221 34.32 -2.01 1.01
N GLU A 222 34.94 -1.12 0.26
CA GLU A 222 35.84 -0.08 0.75
C GLU A 222 35.36 1.29 0.24
N ASN A 223 35.60 2.36 0.98
CA ASN A 223 35.29 3.74 0.57
C ASN A 223 36.48 4.68 0.80
N ASP A 224 36.58 5.73 -0.01
CA ASP A 224 37.51 6.84 0.26
C ASP A 224 36.93 7.77 1.37
N LEU A 225 37.74 8.69 1.89
CA LEU A 225 37.32 9.75 2.82
C LEU A 225 37.04 11.08 2.09
N GLY A 226 36.64 11.01 0.82
CA GLY A 226 36.51 12.15 -0.09
C GLY A 226 37.59 12.19 -1.17
N ALA A 227 37.38 13.07 -2.15
CA ALA A 227 38.11 13.05 -3.42
C ALA A 227 39.64 13.18 -3.26
N GLY A 228 40.38 12.21 -3.81
CA GLY A 228 41.84 12.17 -3.78
C GLY A 228 42.44 11.52 -2.53
N THR A 229 41.63 10.98 -1.63
CA THR A 229 42.09 10.15 -0.51
C THR A 229 42.15 8.66 -0.91
N SER A 230 42.88 7.85 -0.14
CA SER A 230 42.92 6.40 -0.33
C SER A 230 41.64 5.72 0.17
N PHE A 231 41.33 4.55 -0.39
CA PHE A 231 40.35 3.63 0.20
C PHE A 231 40.75 3.23 1.63
N GLY A 232 39.78 3.24 2.55
CA GLY A 232 39.92 2.78 3.93
C GLY A 232 39.69 1.27 4.09
N SER A 233 39.32 0.85 5.30
CA SER A 233 39.08 -0.56 5.65
C SER A 233 37.94 -1.20 4.85
N THR A 234 38.08 -2.50 4.60
CA THR A 234 37.03 -3.38 4.04
C THR A 234 35.92 -3.65 5.06
N ARG A 235 34.65 -3.55 4.64
CA ARG A 235 33.46 -4.02 5.38
C ARG A 235 32.70 -5.07 4.57
N THR A 236 32.25 -6.13 5.21
CA THR A 236 31.51 -7.22 4.55
C THR A 236 30.17 -6.71 4.02
N MET A 237 29.81 -7.07 2.78
CA MET A 237 28.48 -6.79 2.24
C MET A 237 27.50 -7.95 2.47
N SER A 238 26.27 -7.64 2.85
CA SER A 238 25.21 -8.61 3.14
C SER A 238 24.58 -9.14 1.85
N ARG A 239 24.53 -10.47 1.72
CA ARG A 239 23.99 -11.17 0.54
C ARG A 239 22.46 -11.11 0.53
N PHE A 240 21.87 -10.67 -0.58
CA PHE A 240 20.43 -10.65 -0.77
C PHE A 240 19.95 -11.72 -1.78
N VAL A 241 19.00 -12.54 -1.33
CA VAL A 241 18.34 -13.61 -2.07
C VAL A 241 16.82 -13.41 -1.94
N ASP A 242 16.08 -13.62 -3.03
CA ASP A 242 14.62 -13.48 -3.09
C ASP A 242 14.02 -14.62 -3.94
N SER A 243 13.01 -15.30 -3.40
CA SER A 243 12.59 -16.69 -3.73
C SER A 243 13.68 -17.56 -4.40
N GLY A 244 14.63 -18.02 -3.59
CA GLY A 244 15.82 -18.78 -4.01
C GLY A 244 16.81 -18.10 -4.98
N GLN A 245 16.50 -16.95 -5.58
CA GLN A 245 17.36 -16.28 -6.57
C GLN A 245 18.31 -15.26 -5.94
N TYR A 246 19.60 -15.32 -6.30
CA TYR A 246 20.54 -14.27 -5.94
C TYR A 246 20.18 -12.95 -6.64
N MET A 247 19.93 -11.93 -5.83
CA MET A 247 19.59 -10.60 -6.31
C MET A 247 20.85 -9.73 -6.41
N PHE A 248 21.43 -9.36 -5.26
CA PHE A 248 22.63 -8.52 -5.13
C PHE A 248 23.26 -8.71 -3.75
N HIS A 249 24.35 -8.01 -3.44
CA HIS A 249 24.75 -7.71 -2.06
C HIS A 249 24.37 -6.25 -1.76
N ARG A 250 23.84 -5.95 -0.57
CA ARG A 250 23.44 -4.58 -0.17
C ARG A 250 23.65 -4.25 1.30
N ASN A 251 23.98 -3.00 1.59
CA ASN A 251 24.07 -2.45 2.95
C ASN A 251 23.79 -0.95 2.98
N LEU A 252 23.31 -0.49 4.14
CA LEU A 252 23.32 0.91 4.55
C LEU A 252 24.38 1.08 5.66
N PHE A 253 25.34 1.98 5.46
CA PHE A 253 26.37 2.31 6.45
C PHE A 253 26.19 3.74 6.95
N LYS A 254 26.36 3.97 8.25
CA LYS A 254 26.50 5.32 8.82
C LYS A 254 27.96 5.76 8.68
N LEU A 255 28.23 6.98 8.22
CA LEU A 255 29.59 7.53 8.11
C LEU A 255 29.61 9.04 8.44
N ASP A 256 30.70 9.51 9.05
CA ASP A 256 30.86 10.93 9.40
C ASP A 256 31.22 11.83 8.20
N THR A 257 31.62 11.25 7.06
CA THR A 257 32.11 11.99 5.89
C THR A 257 31.66 11.32 4.60
N ARG A 258 31.17 12.12 3.65
CA ARG A 258 30.75 11.68 2.31
C ARG A 258 31.95 11.15 1.51
N PRO A 259 31.96 9.87 1.10
CA PRO A 259 32.94 9.37 0.15
C PRO A 259 32.70 9.96 -1.24
N ASN A 260 33.75 10.04 -2.05
CA ASN A 260 33.72 10.35 -3.47
C ASN A 260 33.69 9.06 -4.32
N GLN A 261 34.43 8.03 -3.92
CA GLN A 261 34.44 6.72 -4.55
C GLN A 261 34.31 5.56 -3.55
N ILE A 262 33.82 4.43 -4.08
CA ILE A 262 33.85 3.12 -3.43
C ILE A 262 34.57 2.09 -4.31
N ARG A 263 35.11 1.05 -3.67
CA ARG A 263 35.59 -0.17 -4.33
C ARG A 263 34.85 -1.37 -3.74
N VAL A 264 34.44 -2.30 -4.59
CA VAL A 264 33.79 -3.55 -4.18
C VAL A 264 34.56 -4.73 -4.74
N THR A 265 34.90 -5.67 -3.87
CA THR A 265 35.72 -6.86 -4.17
C THR A 265 34.93 -8.13 -3.84
N SER A 266 34.85 -9.07 -4.78
CA SER A 266 34.28 -10.41 -4.56
C SER A 266 35.33 -11.37 -4.03
N SER A 267 34.91 -12.31 -3.19
CA SER A 267 35.71 -13.49 -2.79
C SER A 267 36.21 -14.35 -3.97
N THR A 268 35.60 -14.20 -5.16
CA THR A 268 36.05 -14.81 -6.42
C THR A 268 37.10 -13.99 -7.20
N GLY A 269 37.60 -12.89 -6.63
CA GLY A 269 38.65 -12.05 -7.22
C GLY A 269 38.18 -10.95 -8.18
N GLY A 270 36.89 -10.92 -8.55
CA GLY A 270 36.32 -9.81 -9.32
C GLY A 270 36.27 -8.51 -8.50
N VAL A 271 36.56 -7.36 -9.12
CA VAL A 271 36.61 -6.04 -8.48
C VAL A 271 35.91 -4.99 -9.34
N ALA A 272 35.21 -4.04 -8.71
CA ALA A 272 34.71 -2.82 -9.36
C ALA A 272 35.00 -1.59 -8.50
N THR A 273 35.15 -0.42 -9.13
CA THR A 273 35.23 0.88 -8.48
C THR A 273 34.20 1.83 -9.10
N GLY A 274 33.51 2.60 -8.27
CA GLY A 274 32.42 3.48 -8.69
C GLY A 274 32.41 4.79 -7.89
N PHE A 275 31.77 5.82 -8.45
CA PHE A 275 31.56 7.10 -7.77
C PHE A 275 30.29 7.05 -6.90
N VAL A 276 30.27 7.85 -5.84
CA VAL A 276 29.11 7.98 -4.95
C VAL A 276 28.23 9.15 -5.40
N SER A 277 26.94 8.88 -5.61
CA SER A 277 25.89 9.86 -5.96
C SER A 277 25.27 10.52 -4.73
N ASN A 278 24.55 11.63 -4.92
CA ASN A 278 23.71 12.25 -3.88
C ASN A 278 22.28 11.71 -4.00
N TRP A 279 21.69 11.28 -2.87
CA TRP A 279 20.30 10.85 -2.78
C TRP A 279 19.48 11.90 -2.02
N LEU A 280 18.59 12.57 -2.75
CA LEU A 280 17.63 13.58 -2.26
C LEU A 280 18.23 14.89 -1.67
N GLU A 281 19.55 15.10 -1.75
CA GLU A 281 20.20 16.31 -1.20
C GLU A 281 19.81 17.61 -1.94
N ASP A 282 19.71 17.57 -3.27
CA ASP A 282 19.56 18.74 -4.14
C ASP A 282 18.08 19.21 -4.30
N ALA A 283 17.31 19.15 -3.21
CA ALA A 283 15.88 19.41 -3.18
C ALA A 283 15.53 20.91 -3.31
N ALA A 284 14.54 21.24 -4.14
CA ALA A 284 13.90 22.55 -4.10
C ALA A 284 13.02 22.67 -2.82
N PRO A 285 12.95 23.84 -2.15
CA PRO A 285 12.08 24.02 -0.99
C PRO A 285 10.61 23.73 -1.32
N PRO A 286 9.85 23.08 -0.40
CA PRO A 286 8.47 22.72 -0.64
C PRO A 286 7.57 23.96 -0.71
N LEU A 287 6.39 23.82 -1.34
CA LEU A 287 5.42 24.93 -1.44
C LEU A 287 5.03 25.50 -0.07
N THR A 288 5.04 24.65 0.97
CA THR A 288 4.79 24.99 2.38
C THR A 288 5.87 25.88 3.01
N ALA A 289 7.07 25.95 2.44
CA ALA A 289 8.14 26.86 2.89
C ALA A 289 7.89 28.34 2.52
N ASN A 290 6.89 28.63 1.68
CA ASN A 290 6.40 29.98 1.44
C ASN A 290 5.37 30.35 2.53
N PRO A 291 5.62 31.35 3.41
CA PRO A 291 4.70 31.70 4.50
C PRO A 291 3.30 32.21 4.06
N ALA A 292 3.10 32.50 2.78
CA ALA A 292 1.80 32.85 2.20
C ALA A 292 1.04 31.65 1.62
N TYR A 293 1.65 30.46 1.58
CA TYR A 293 1.03 29.22 1.16
C TYR A 293 0.19 28.62 2.29
N LYS A 294 -0.98 28.07 1.96
CA LYS A 294 -1.90 27.49 2.93
C LYS A 294 -1.83 25.97 2.92
N TRP A 295 -1.68 25.41 4.10
CA TRP A 295 -1.58 23.98 4.41
C TRP A 295 -2.01 23.81 5.88
N ASP A 296 -2.00 22.58 6.37
CA ASP A 296 -2.46 22.23 7.73
C ASP A 296 -3.97 22.48 7.90
N PHE A 297 -4.76 21.79 7.06
CA PHE A 297 -6.22 21.85 7.05
C PHE A 297 -6.88 20.66 7.76
N VAL A 298 -6.17 19.53 7.89
CA VAL A 298 -6.68 18.32 8.54
C VAL A 298 -6.27 18.31 10.01
N ASP A 299 -7.26 18.28 10.90
CA ASP A 299 -7.14 18.43 12.36
C ASP A 299 -7.21 17.10 13.13
N GLY A 300 -7.51 15.99 12.44
CA GLY A 300 -7.63 14.65 13.01
C GLY A 300 -7.87 13.59 11.94
N TYR A 301 -7.73 12.31 12.29
CA TYR A 301 -8.21 11.21 11.45
C TYR A 301 -9.71 11.36 11.15
N LYS A 302 -10.12 10.99 9.93
CA LYS A 302 -11.49 11.11 9.43
C LYS A 302 -11.98 9.77 8.92
N HIS A 303 -13.13 9.32 9.40
CA HIS A 303 -13.82 8.17 8.81
C HIS A 303 -14.45 8.55 7.45
N PRO A 304 -14.81 7.57 6.60
CA PRO A 304 -15.19 7.81 5.20
C PRO A 304 -16.25 8.89 4.97
N GLN A 305 -17.26 8.98 5.84
CA GLN A 305 -18.36 9.93 5.69
C GLN A 305 -17.94 11.38 5.97
N GLN A 306 -16.98 11.60 6.85
CA GLN A 306 -16.37 12.93 7.05
C GLN A 306 -15.52 13.32 5.83
N LEU A 307 -14.72 12.39 5.30
CA LEU A 307 -13.94 12.59 4.06
C LEU A 307 -14.86 12.95 2.89
N TYR A 308 -15.92 12.16 2.66
CA TYR A 308 -16.87 12.35 1.56
C TYR A 308 -17.69 13.65 1.73
N SER A 309 -18.16 13.96 2.94
CA SER A 309 -18.88 15.21 3.22
C SER A 309 -18.02 16.44 2.96
N ARG A 310 -16.73 16.39 3.32
CA ARG A 310 -15.78 17.47 3.05
C ARG A 310 -15.42 17.57 1.56
N ALA A 311 -15.28 16.45 0.87
CA ALA A 311 -15.12 16.43 -0.59
C ALA A 311 -16.30 17.09 -1.32
N GLU A 312 -17.54 16.78 -0.93
CA GLU A 312 -18.71 17.48 -1.46
C GLU A 312 -18.70 18.97 -1.13
N GLU A 313 -18.26 19.35 0.07
CA GLU A 313 -18.16 20.75 0.46
C GLU A 313 -17.13 21.50 -0.40
N ILE A 314 -15.95 20.92 -0.64
CA ILE A 314 -14.95 21.44 -1.58
C ILE A 314 -15.57 21.61 -2.98
N ALA A 315 -16.34 20.63 -3.47
CA ALA A 315 -17.03 20.74 -4.75
C ALA A 315 -18.09 21.86 -4.78
N ARG A 316 -18.81 22.09 -3.67
CA ARG A 316 -19.79 23.19 -3.50
C ARG A 316 -19.12 24.56 -3.37
N GLN A 317 -17.99 24.66 -2.67
CA GLN A 317 -17.25 25.91 -2.46
C GLN A 317 -16.43 26.34 -3.69
N TYR A 318 -15.90 25.38 -4.46
CA TYR A 318 -14.96 25.62 -5.58
C TYR A 318 -15.46 25.11 -6.96
N PRO A 319 -16.73 25.24 -7.37
CA PRO A 319 -17.29 24.56 -8.56
C PRO A 319 -16.62 24.94 -9.89
N GLY A 320 -15.96 26.10 -9.94
CA GLY A 320 -15.15 26.55 -11.08
C GLY A 320 -13.85 25.76 -11.34
N ILE A 321 -13.48 24.85 -10.43
CA ILE A 321 -12.36 23.89 -10.53
C ILE A 321 -12.69 22.48 -9.99
N ALA A 322 -13.56 22.34 -8.98
CA ALA A 322 -13.89 21.08 -8.32
C ALA A 322 -15.29 20.54 -8.72
N GLN A 323 -15.49 19.22 -8.65
CA GLN A 323 -16.78 18.54 -8.72
C GLN A 323 -16.68 17.15 -8.06
N ILE A 324 -17.82 16.53 -7.77
CA ILE A 324 -17.88 15.10 -7.48
C ILE A 324 -18.10 14.29 -8.76
N VAL A 325 -17.57 13.07 -8.79
CA VAL A 325 -17.94 11.99 -9.71
C VAL A 325 -18.26 10.76 -8.85
N TYR A 326 -19.52 10.35 -8.81
CA TYR A 326 -19.91 9.09 -8.16
C TYR A 326 -19.47 7.90 -9.02
N LEU A 327 -18.91 6.88 -8.37
CA LEU A 327 -18.57 5.59 -8.97
C LEU A 327 -19.85 4.71 -9.08
N PRO A 328 -19.97 3.85 -10.12
CA PRO A 328 -21.25 3.25 -10.50
C PRO A 328 -21.61 1.94 -9.79
N TYR A 329 -20.64 1.25 -9.19
CA TYR A 329 -20.87 0.03 -8.44
C TYR A 329 -20.97 0.40 -6.95
N GLU A 330 -22.07 0.04 -6.32
CA GLU A 330 -22.25 0.24 -4.88
C GLU A 330 -21.41 -0.78 -4.11
N THR A 331 -20.80 -0.37 -3.00
CA THR A 331 -20.06 -1.26 -2.08
C THR A 331 -21.02 -2.27 -1.43
N ASN A 332 -20.49 -3.28 -0.72
CA ASN A 332 -21.34 -4.15 0.11
C ASN A 332 -22.16 -3.32 1.12
N GLY A 333 -21.61 -2.20 1.57
CA GLY A 333 -22.11 -1.36 2.64
C GLY A 333 -21.54 -1.75 3.99
N TYR A 334 -21.71 -0.86 4.98
CA TYR A 334 -21.42 -1.18 6.37
C TYR A 334 -22.47 -2.15 6.95
N GLN A 335 -22.47 -3.41 6.52
CA GLN A 335 -23.51 -4.37 6.89
C GLN A 335 -23.08 -5.83 6.88
N ARG A 336 -23.70 -6.61 7.78
CA ARG A 336 -23.56 -8.06 7.93
C ARG A 336 -24.94 -8.66 8.23
N LYS A 337 -25.10 -9.95 7.92
CA LYS A 337 -26.27 -10.72 8.39
C LYS A 337 -26.17 -10.87 9.90
N ALA A 338 -27.30 -10.89 10.60
CA ALA A 338 -27.30 -11.17 12.03
C ALA A 338 -27.05 -12.66 12.26
N GLN A 339 -26.19 -13.00 13.21
CA GLN A 339 -25.79 -14.39 13.46
C GLN A 339 -25.76 -14.75 14.94
N ALA A 340 -25.78 -16.05 15.23
CA ALA A 340 -25.42 -16.62 16.51
C ALA A 340 -24.88 -18.07 16.35
N THR A 341 -24.09 -18.51 17.32
CA THR A 341 -23.73 -19.93 17.51
C THR A 341 -24.44 -20.43 18.76
N ILE A 342 -25.25 -21.48 18.62
CA ILE A 342 -26.13 -22.01 19.68
C ILE A 342 -25.72 -23.45 19.99
N GLY A 343 -25.53 -23.79 21.27
CA GLY A 343 -25.08 -25.12 21.70
C GLY A 343 -23.56 -25.28 21.90
N GLY A 344 -22.82 -24.17 22.03
CA GLY A 344 -21.36 -24.17 22.23
C GLY A 344 -20.60 -24.25 20.91
N THR A 345 -19.50 -25.01 20.87
CA THR A 345 -18.61 -25.18 19.69
C THR A 345 -18.39 -26.66 19.30
N GLY A 346 -18.99 -27.60 20.02
CA GLY A 346 -18.87 -29.04 19.75
C GLY A 346 -19.84 -29.57 18.68
N GLN A 347 -19.90 -30.89 18.52
CA GLN A 347 -20.76 -31.57 17.53
C GLN A 347 -22.28 -31.31 17.68
N ALA A 348 -22.72 -30.71 18.80
CA ALA A 348 -24.11 -30.31 19.07
C ALA A 348 -24.39 -28.83 18.76
N ALA A 349 -23.39 -28.07 18.30
CA ALA A 349 -23.49 -26.65 18.02
C ALA A 349 -24.02 -26.35 16.61
N VAL A 350 -24.90 -25.35 16.52
CA VAL A 350 -25.51 -24.86 15.28
C VAL A 350 -25.21 -23.37 15.12
N VAL A 351 -24.61 -23.01 13.98
CA VAL A 351 -24.48 -21.63 13.54
C VAL A 351 -25.74 -21.25 12.76
N VAL A 352 -26.27 -20.07 13.02
CA VAL A 352 -27.49 -19.52 12.39
C VAL A 352 -27.19 -18.13 11.87
N SER A 353 -27.65 -17.83 10.65
CA SER A 353 -27.62 -16.50 10.03
C SER A 353 -29.03 -16.07 9.58
N SER A 354 -29.35 -14.79 9.72
CA SER A 354 -30.61 -14.20 9.25
C SER A 354 -30.60 -13.93 7.75
N ALA A 355 -31.75 -14.08 7.10
CA ALA A 355 -31.92 -13.70 5.70
C ALA A 355 -31.89 -12.17 5.49
N ALA A 356 -32.43 -11.40 6.42
CA ALA A 356 -32.32 -9.93 6.45
C ALA A 356 -30.91 -9.49 6.88
N TRP A 357 -30.46 -8.30 6.46
CA TRP A 357 -29.29 -7.68 7.10
C TRP A 357 -29.63 -7.30 8.55
N GLY A 358 -28.65 -7.23 9.45
CA GLY A 358 -28.92 -7.05 10.89
C GLY A 358 -29.77 -5.81 11.20
N HIS A 359 -29.42 -4.69 10.58
CA HIS A 359 -30.15 -3.42 10.67
C HIS A 359 -31.52 -3.39 9.95
N GLU A 360 -31.86 -4.41 9.16
CA GLU A 360 -33.16 -4.56 8.47
C GLU A 360 -34.10 -5.51 9.24
N GLY A 361 -33.87 -5.69 10.55
CA GLY A 361 -34.62 -6.62 11.39
C GLY A 361 -33.99 -8.02 11.51
N GLY A 362 -32.81 -8.25 10.92
CA GLY A 362 -32.02 -9.46 11.23
C GLY A 362 -31.67 -9.55 12.72
N ASN A 363 -31.35 -8.41 13.35
CA ASN A 363 -31.05 -8.32 14.79
C ASN A 363 -32.30 -8.47 15.68
N ASP A 364 -33.51 -8.45 15.13
CA ASP A 364 -34.76 -8.65 15.88
C ASP A 364 -35.13 -10.16 16.00
N ILE A 365 -34.39 -11.04 15.32
CA ILE A 365 -34.65 -12.48 15.30
C ILE A 365 -34.09 -13.16 16.55
N THR A 366 -34.91 -14.02 17.16
CA THR A 366 -34.50 -14.89 18.26
C THR A 366 -34.71 -16.36 17.91
N VAL A 367 -33.80 -17.23 18.39
CA VAL A 367 -33.85 -18.68 18.14
C VAL A 367 -33.81 -19.44 19.48
N GLU A 368 -34.86 -20.20 19.77
CA GLU A 368 -35.00 -21.03 20.98
C GLU A 368 -34.95 -22.52 20.64
N PHE A 369 -34.18 -23.33 21.36
CA PHE A 369 -34.22 -24.80 21.25
C PHE A 369 -35.06 -25.41 22.37
N VAL A 370 -36.21 -26.00 22.04
CA VAL A 370 -37.29 -26.32 22.99
C VAL A 370 -37.37 -27.82 23.30
N ASN A 371 -37.20 -28.17 24.57
CA ASN A 371 -37.50 -29.51 25.11
C ASN A 371 -38.96 -29.60 25.56
N ARG A 372 -39.76 -30.42 24.88
CA ARG A 372 -41.19 -30.64 25.19
C ARG A 372 -41.42 -31.85 26.11
N PRO A 373 -42.44 -31.85 26.99
CA PRO A 373 -42.86 -33.06 27.69
C PRO A 373 -43.40 -34.11 26.71
N GLY A 374 -43.13 -35.40 26.97
CA GLY A 374 -43.53 -36.52 26.11
C GLY A 374 -42.35 -37.35 25.56
N ALA A 375 -42.68 -38.30 24.69
CA ALA A 375 -41.78 -39.20 23.97
C ALA A 375 -42.25 -39.31 22.50
N ASP A 376 -41.41 -39.88 21.62
CA ASP A 376 -41.68 -40.06 20.17
C ASP A 376 -42.16 -38.78 19.45
N LEU A 377 -41.60 -37.63 19.82
CA LEU A 377 -41.96 -36.33 19.26
C LEU A 377 -41.10 -36.02 18.03
N PRO A 378 -41.66 -35.56 16.89
CA PRO A 378 -40.90 -35.19 15.70
C PRO A 378 -40.23 -33.81 15.87
N LEU A 379 -39.11 -33.59 15.16
CA LEU A 379 -38.49 -32.26 15.00
C LEU A 379 -39.42 -31.36 14.19
N ALA A 380 -39.64 -30.13 14.66
CA ALA A 380 -40.39 -29.09 13.94
C ALA A 380 -39.87 -27.70 14.31
N VAL A 381 -40.21 -26.68 13.51
CA VAL A 381 -39.97 -25.26 13.84
C VAL A 381 -41.29 -24.52 13.92
N GLU A 382 -41.49 -23.76 15.00
CA GLU A 382 -42.54 -22.74 15.10
C GLU A 382 -41.95 -21.36 14.80
N VAL A 383 -42.74 -20.47 14.18
CA VAL A 383 -42.36 -19.08 13.91
C VAL A 383 -43.49 -18.17 14.37
N ASN A 384 -43.18 -17.17 15.18
CA ASN A 384 -44.13 -16.17 15.68
C ASN A 384 -43.50 -14.78 15.65
N GLY A 385 -43.86 -13.97 14.66
CA GLY A 385 -43.13 -12.73 14.37
C GLY A 385 -41.67 -13.06 14.02
N THR A 386 -40.71 -12.47 14.73
CA THR A 386 -39.28 -12.74 14.59
C THR A 386 -38.76 -13.85 15.54
N ALA A 387 -39.61 -14.44 16.38
CA ALA A 387 -39.23 -15.53 17.27
C ALA A 387 -39.35 -16.89 16.57
N VAL A 388 -38.23 -17.59 16.45
CA VAL A 388 -38.10 -18.94 15.85
C VAL A 388 -37.85 -19.95 16.96
N ARG A 389 -38.66 -21.02 17.03
CA ARG A 389 -38.60 -22.02 18.10
C ARG A 389 -38.42 -23.41 17.50
N VAL A 390 -37.25 -24.01 17.70
CA VAL A 390 -36.97 -25.38 17.27
C VAL A 390 -37.52 -26.35 18.32
N LEU A 391 -38.62 -27.00 17.99
CA LEU A 391 -39.21 -28.04 18.82
C LEU A 391 -38.41 -29.34 18.63
N LEU A 392 -37.45 -29.60 19.53
CA LEU A 392 -36.53 -30.72 19.41
C LEU A 392 -37.27 -32.07 19.40
N ALA A 393 -36.75 -33.04 18.63
CA ALA A 393 -37.28 -34.39 18.55
C ALA A 393 -36.97 -35.19 19.82
N LYS A 394 -37.80 -36.20 20.08
CA LYS A 394 -37.60 -37.18 21.15
C LYS A 394 -37.81 -38.60 20.65
N ASN A 395 -37.06 -39.54 21.23
CA ASN A 395 -37.24 -40.97 21.03
C ASN A 395 -38.29 -41.56 22.00
N ALA A 396 -38.50 -42.88 21.92
CA ALA A 396 -39.44 -43.62 22.76
C ALA A 396 -39.12 -43.60 24.27
N SER A 397 -37.88 -43.29 24.68
CA SER A 397 -37.53 -43.08 26.10
C SER A 397 -37.70 -41.64 26.57
N GLY A 398 -38.20 -40.74 25.73
CA GLY A 398 -38.39 -39.31 26.06
C GLY A 398 -37.10 -38.50 26.09
N ALA A 399 -35.97 -39.07 25.66
CA ALA A 399 -34.69 -38.39 25.52
C ALA A 399 -34.64 -37.58 24.21
N LEU A 400 -33.90 -36.46 24.21
CA LEU A 400 -33.69 -35.65 23.03
C LEU A 400 -32.95 -36.45 21.94
N ALA A 401 -33.36 -36.27 20.69
CA ALA A 401 -32.87 -37.08 19.56
C ALA A 401 -32.43 -36.26 18.32
N SER A 402 -32.69 -34.95 18.29
CA SER A 402 -32.28 -34.10 17.16
C SER A 402 -30.78 -33.81 17.18
N THR A 403 -30.08 -34.09 16.08
CA THR A 403 -28.68 -33.71 15.91
C THR A 403 -28.53 -32.27 15.39
N ALA A 404 -27.36 -31.65 15.55
CA ALA A 404 -27.11 -30.29 15.06
C ALA A 404 -27.35 -30.14 13.55
N ALA A 405 -26.93 -31.12 12.75
CA ALA A 405 -27.19 -31.15 11.31
C ALA A 405 -28.70 -31.19 10.97
N GLN A 406 -29.50 -31.93 11.76
CA GLN A 406 -30.96 -31.98 11.59
C GLN A 406 -31.63 -30.64 11.97
N VAL A 407 -31.18 -30.01 13.07
CA VAL A 407 -31.67 -28.70 13.51
C VAL A 407 -31.31 -27.61 12.49
N ALA A 408 -30.08 -27.60 11.97
CA ALA A 408 -29.66 -26.69 10.91
C ALA A 408 -30.53 -26.82 9.64
N ALA A 409 -30.77 -28.06 9.17
CA ALA A 409 -31.64 -28.32 8.03
C ALA A 409 -33.09 -27.90 8.28
N ALA A 410 -33.62 -28.11 9.49
CA ALA A 410 -34.97 -27.68 9.86
C ALA A 410 -35.08 -26.14 9.90
N LEU A 411 -34.12 -25.44 10.52
CA LEU A 411 -34.08 -23.96 10.54
C LEU A 411 -34.06 -23.37 9.13
N LYS A 412 -33.21 -23.89 8.24
CA LYS A 412 -33.09 -23.42 6.85
C LYS A 412 -34.33 -23.69 5.99
N THR A 413 -35.19 -24.64 6.36
CA THR A 413 -36.37 -25.03 5.56
C THR A 413 -37.72 -24.67 6.18
N GLN A 414 -37.79 -24.38 7.48
CA GLN A 414 -39.03 -24.19 8.22
C GLN A 414 -39.13 -22.84 8.96
N SER A 415 -38.08 -22.01 8.96
CA SER A 415 -38.06 -20.67 9.60
C SER A 415 -38.93 -19.59 8.92
N GLY A 416 -39.79 -19.95 7.97
CA GLY A 416 -40.60 -18.98 7.22
C GLY A 416 -39.79 -18.02 6.33
N GLY A 417 -38.50 -18.27 6.12
CA GLY A 417 -37.58 -17.39 5.39
C GLY A 417 -36.83 -16.39 6.27
N LEU A 418 -36.95 -16.45 7.60
CA LEU A 418 -36.15 -15.63 8.51
C LEU A 418 -34.67 -16.02 8.55
N ILE A 419 -34.36 -17.29 8.27
CA ILE A 419 -33.01 -17.87 8.29
C ILE A 419 -32.72 -18.49 6.91
N ASP A 420 -31.76 -17.92 6.18
CA ASP A 420 -31.30 -18.41 4.87
C ASP A 420 -30.16 -19.43 4.99
N ARG A 421 -29.35 -19.31 6.04
CA ARG A 421 -28.15 -20.10 6.28
C ARG A 421 -28.10 -20.57 7.75
N ALA A 422 -28.17 -21.89 7.93
CA ALA A 422 -27.86 -22.54 9.19
C ALA A 422 -27.07 -23.83 8.91
N HIS A 423 -26.07 -24.12 9.72
CA HIS A 423 -25.14 -25.24 9.57
C HIS A 423 -24.55 -25.66 10.93
N PRO A 424 -23.92 -26.84 11.05
CA PRO A 424 -23.08 -27.17 12.20
C PRO A 424 -21.94 -26.15 12.41
N TYR A 425 -21.38 -26.08 13.61
CA TYR A 425 -20.23 -25.20 13.88
C TYR A 425 -18.97 -25.67 13.14
N ARG A 426 -18.46 -24.84 12.21
CA ARG A 426 -17.30 -25.14 11.35
C ARG A 426 -17.41 -26.52 10.70
N THR A 427 -16.29 -27.23 10.54
CA THR A 427 -16.16 -28.57 9.93
C THR A 427 -16.82 -29.72 10.72
N ASN A 428 -17.60 -29.43 11.78
CA ASN A 428 -18.28 -30.48 12.54
C ASN A 428 -19.35 -31.19 11.68
N ALA A 429 -19.37 -32.52 11.71
CA ALA A 429 -20.41 -33.32 11.05
C ALA A 429 -21.83 -33.11 11.66
N GLY A 430 -21.94 -32.41 12.78
CA GLY A 430 -23.22 -32.03 13.40
C GLY A 430 -23.99 -33.22 13.95
N THR A 431 -23.28 -34.25 14.41
CA THR A 431 -23.84 -35.53 14.91
C THR A 431 -24.24 -35.49 16.38
N GLY A 432 -23.83 -34.47 17.13
CA GLY A 432 -24.17 -34.30 18.54
C GLY A 432 -25.64 -33.92 18.73
N VAL A 433 -26.25 -34.48 19.77
CA VAL A 433 -27.65 -34.19 20.13
C VAL A 433 -27.76 -32.79 20.72
N VAL A 434 -28.56 -31.95 20.08
CA VAL A 434 -28.83 -30.56 20.47
C VAL A 434 -29.56 -30.54 21.80
N GLN A 435 -29.06 -29.72 22.73
CA GLN A 435 -29.71 -29.48 24.03
C GLN A 435 -30.66 -28.28 23.94
N ALA A 436 -31.57 -28.17 24.90
CA ALA A 436 -32.45 -27.02 24.99
C ALA A 436 -31.67 -25.73 25.32
N SER A 437 -32.15 -24.60 24.81
CA SER A 437 -31.60 -23.27 25.06
C SER A 437 -32.70 -22.29 25.45
N ALA A 438 -32.34 -21.20 26.12
CA ALA A 438 -33.16 -20.00 26.10
C ALA A 438 -33.20 -19.41 24.67
N PRO A 439 -34.13 -18.47 24.37
CA PRO A 439 -34.09 -17.71 23.12
C PRO A 439 -32.78 -16.92 22.99
N VAL A 440 -32.00 -17.20 21.94
CA VAL A 440 -30.77 -16.48 21.60
C VAL A 440 -31.08 -15.46 20.52
N ALA A 441 -30.81 -14.18 20.77
CA ALA A 441 -30.91 -13.13 19.75
C ALA A 441 -29.76 -13.23 18.75
N LEU A 442 -30.06 -13.06 17.45
CA LEU A 442 -29.04 -12.90 16.42
C LEU A 442 -28.49 -11.47 16.45
N THR A 443 -27.22 -11.30 16.06
CA THR A 443 -26.60 -9.97 15.98
C THR A 443 -25.62 -9.88 14.80
N ASP A 444 -25.63 -8.76 14.09
CA ASP A 444 -24.65 -8.44 13.03
C ASP A 444 -23.31 -7.94 13.59
N PHE A 445 -23.26 -7.69 14.91
CA PHE A 445 -22.13 -7.11 15.65
C PHE A 445 -21.78 -5.67 15.22
N LEU A 446 -22.69 -4.95 14.53
CA LEU A 446 -22.46 -3.59 14.00
C LEU A 446 -23.37 -2.52 14.66
N ASP A 447 -23.83 -2.75 15.89
CA ASP A 447 -24.65 -1.81 16.66
C ASP A 447 -23.83 -0.59 17.08
N GLN A 448 -24.03 0.52 16.37
CA GLN A 448 -23.31 1.79 16.52
C GLN A 448 -23.20 2.28 17.97
N LYS A 449 -24.26 2.07 18.77
CA LYS A 449 -24.32 2.51 20.17
C LYS A 449 -23.40 1.71 21.09
N ARG A 450 -23.10 0.45 20.74
CA ARG A 450 -22.19 -0.41 21.50
C ARG A 450 -20.73 -0.19 21.11
N VAL A 451 -20.48 0.29 19.90
CA VAL A 451 -19.13 0.47 19.32
C VAL A 451 -18.66 1.93 19.33
N GLY A 452 -19.42 2.83 19.97
CA GLY A 452 -19.05 4.24 20.12
C GLY A 452 -19.13 5.07 18.83
N ALA A 453 -19.71 4.53 17.76
CA ALA A 453 -19.96 5.28 16.54
C ALA A 453 -21.07 6.33 16.77
N PRO A 454 -20.92 7.59 16.32
CA PRO A 454 -21.96 8.60 16.52
C PRO A 454 -23.27 8.23 15.81
N ASP A 455 -24.40 8.45 16.49
CA ASP A 455 -25.75 8.08 16.03
C ASP A 455 -26.05 8.65 14.64
N GLY A 456 -26.02 7.79 13.62
CA GLY A 456 -26.35 8.13 12.23
C GLY A 456 -25.19 8.69 11.38
N GLU A 457 -23.96 8.79 11.89
CA GLU A 457 -22.81 9.26 11.07
C GLU A 457 -22.27 8.18 10.11
N VAL A 458 -22.58 6.90 10.36
CA VAL A 458 -22.22 5.78 9.47
C VAL A 458 -23.50 5.21 8.83
N PRO A 459 -23.78 5.44 7.53
CA PRO A 459 -24.89 4.79 6.84
C PRO A 459 -24.69 3.26 6.79
N ARG A 460 -25.80 2.55 6.90
CA ARG A 460 -25.92 1.11 6.67
C ARG A 460 -26.44 0.88 5.24
N GLY A 461 -26.22 -0.31 4.68
CA GLY A 461 -26.60 -0.64 3.30
C GLY A 461 -25.56 -0.21 2.25
N PRO A 462 -25.73 -0.64 0.97
CA PRO A 462 -24.79 -0.36 -0.12
C PRO A 462 -24.60 1.14 -0.39
N ALA A 463 -23.41 1.55 -0.82
CA ALA A 463 -23.08 2.96 -1.05
C ALA A 463 -22.22 3.19 -2.30
N THR A 464 -22.47 4.27 -3.05
CA THR A 464 -21.59 4.74 -4.13
C THR A 464 -20.44 5.57 -3.59
N ILE A 465 -19.20 5.24 -3.92
CA ILE A 465 -18.02 6.04 -3.54
C ILE A 465 -17.98 7.36 -4.35
N PRO A 466 -17.83 8.54 -3.71
CA PRO A 466 -17.65 9.81 -4.40
C PRO A 466 -16.16 10.13 -4.62
N VAL A 467 -15.79 10.38 -5.88
CA VAL A 467 -14.46 10.88 -6.27
C VAL A 467 -14.47 12.40 -6.33
N LEU A 468 -13.54 13.06 -5.63
CA LEU A 468 -13.32 14.49 -5.76
C LEU A 468 -12.45 14.77 -6.99
N ARG A 469 -13.01 15.44 -8.00
CA ARG A 469 -12.32 15.76 -9.25
C ARG A 469 -11.98 17.25 -9.34
N ILE A 470 -10.68 17.58 -9.35
CA ILE A 470 -10.14 18.94 -9.34
C ILE A 470 -9.37 19.22 -10.64
N GLY A 471 -9.80 20.23 -11.38
CA GLY A 471 -9.11 20.68 -12.59
C GLY A 471 -9.82 21.85 -13.26
N LYS A 472 -9.07 22.79 -13.83
CA LYS A 472 -9.65 23.91 -14.55
C LYS A 472 -10.27 23.49 -15.90
N HIS A 473 -9.66 22.48 -16.53
CA HIS A 473 -10.07 21.94 -17.83
C HIS A 473 -10.38 20.44 -17.72
N ARG A 474 -11.62 20.14 -17.31
CA ARG A 474 -12.16 18.80 -17.04
C ARG A 474 -12.74 18.10 -18.29
N ASP A 475 -12.22 18.43 -19.47
CA ASP A 475 -12.67 17.95 -20.78
C ASP A 475 -11.71 16.95 -21.45
N GLY A 476 -10.76 16.40 -20.68
CA GLY A 476 -9.82 15.37 -21.13
C GLY A 476 -8.60 15.88 -21.89
N ARG A 477 -8.44 17.20 -22.06
CA ARG A 477 -7.26 17.79 -22.75
C ARG A 477 -5.95 17.72 -21.96
N ASN A 478 -6.05 17.59 -20.64
CA ASN A 478 -4.94 17.57 -19.69
C ASN A 478 -4.71 16.12 -19.23
N PRO A 479 -3.46 15.73 -18.89
CA PRO A 479 -3.22 14.47 -18.21
C PRO A 479 -4.00 14.41 -16.89
N GLY A 480 -4.69 13.30 -16.69
CA GLY A 480 -5.34 12.99 -15.44
C GLY A 480 -4.39 12.29 -14.48
N VAL A 481 -4.56 12.60 -13.19
CA VAL A 481 -3.84 11.95 -12.09
C VAL A 481 -4.86 11.35 -11.14
N LEU A 482 -4.79 10.04 -10.92
CA LEU A 482 -5.61 9.33 -9.95
C LEU A 482 -4.83 9.14 -8.65
N ILE A 483 -5.31 9.69 -7.54
CA ILE A 483 -4.86 9.32 -6.20
C ILE A 483 -5.95 8.49 -5.55
N GLN A 484 -5.57 7.31 -5.06
CA GLN A 484 -6.45 6.33 -4.44
C GLN A 484 -5.89 6.00 -3.07
N ALA A 485 -6.66 6.22 -2.01
CA ALA A 485 -6.24 5.99 -0.63
C ALA A 485 -7.17 4.98 0.05
N GLN A 486 -6.61 4.26 1.04
CA GLN A 486 -7.35 3.37 1.93
C GLN A 486 -8.15 2.30 1.14
N ASP A 487 -7.44 1.52 0.32
CA ASP A 487 -7.89 0.18 -0.12
C ASP A 487 -7.87 -0.78 1.08
N HIS A 488 -6.80 -0.72 1.87
CA HIS A 488 -6.72 -1.38 3.16
C HIS A 488 -7.30 -0.47 4.24
N ALA A 489 -8.25 -0.98 5.02
CA ALA A 489 -9.08 -0.18 5.92
C ALA A 489 -8.34 0.41 7.15
N ARG A 490 -7.41 -0.34 7.75
CA ARG A 490 -6.64 0.07 8.93
C ARG A 490 -5.63 1.19 8.69
N GLU A 491 -5.35 1.50 7.43
CA GLU A 491 -4.37 2.50 7.01
C GLU A 491 -5.05 3.89 7.07
N TRP A 492 -4.87 4.61 8.19
CA TRP A 492 -5.62 5.85 8.45
C TRP A 492 -4.94 7.11 7.88
N VAL A 493 -3.61 7.12 7.80
CA VAL A 493 -2.80 8.27 7.29
C VAL A 493 -2.97 8.52 5.78
N PRO A 494 -3.12 7.53 4.88
CA PRO A 494 -3.35 7.77 3.44
C PRO A 494 -4.55 8.66 3.13
N ALA A 495 -5.65 8.48 3.87
CA ALA A 495 -6.89 9.21 3.69
C ALA A 495 -6.75 10.70 4.07
N THR A 496 -6.13 10.98 5.22
CA THR A 496 -5.83 12.35 5.66
C THR A 496 -4.82 13.04 4.74
N THR A 497 -3.79 12.33 4.30
CA THR A 497 -2.77 12.83 3.35
C THR A 497 -3.40 13.26 2.02
N THR A 498 -4.36 12.48 1.52
CA THR A 498 -5.06 12.78 0.27
C THR A 498 -6.07 13.92 0.44
N LEU A 499 -6.71 14.07 1.61
CA LEU A 499 -7.58 15.21 1.91
C LEU A 499 -6.78 16.52 2.06
N GLU A 500 -5.71 16.54 2.86
CA GLU A 500 -4.81 17.70 3.01
C GLU A 500 -4.29 18.18 1.65
N THR A 501 -3.97 17.24 0.77
CA THR A 501 -3.59 17.51 -0.62
C THR A 501 -4.72 18.17 -1.43
N ALA A 502 -5.98 17.73 -1.27
CA ALA A 502 -7.15 18.34 -1.91
C ALA A 502 -7.35 19.80 -1.47
N GLU A 503 -7.20 20.05 -0.17
CA GLU A 503 -7.36 21.38 0.43
C GLU A 503 -6.28 22.34 -0.07
N ARG A 504 -5.01 21.90 -0.06
CA ARG A 504 -3.86 22.63 -0.62
C ARG A 504 -4.13 23.10 -2.05
N LEU A 505 -4.68 22.24 -2.92
CA LEU A 505 -5.03 22.61 -4.29
C LEU A 505 -6.08 23.74 -4.36
N VAL A 506 -7.20 23.60 -3.66
CA VAL A 506 -8.35 24.53 -3.82
C VAL A 506 -8.16 25.86 -3.07
N HIS A 507 -7.55 25.83 -1.89
CA HIS A 507 -7.30 27.02 -1.07
C HIS A 507 -6.18 27.92 -1.63
N ASN A 508 -5.25 27.37 -2.42
CA ASN A 508 -4.13 28.12 -3.02
C ASN A 508 -4.28 28.44 -4.52
N TYR A 509 -5.23 27.84 -5.25
CA TYR A 509 -5.42 28.05 -6.70
C TYR A 509 -5.46 29.53 -7.19
N LYS A 510 -5.88 30.46 -6.32
CA LYS A 510 -5.95 31.91 -6.62
C LYS A 510 -4.73 32.71 -6.17
N SER A 511 -3.90 32.17 -5.28
CA SER A 511 -2.83 32.91 -4.57
C SER A 511 -1.43 32.39 -4.88
N ASP A 512 -1.27 31.09 -5.14
CA ASP A 512 0.00 30.49 -5.53
C ASP A 512 0.07 30.21 -7.05
N LYS A 513 1.26 30.42 -7.63
CA LYS A 513 1.51 30.24 -9.06
C LYS A 513 1.67 28.78 -9.44
N GLU A 514 2.31 27.96 -8.60
CA GLU A 514 2.60 26.57 -8.93
C GLU A 514 1.36 25.69 -8.77
N THR A 515 0.58 25.89 -7.70
CA THR A 515 -0.77 25.32 -7.54
C THR A 515 -1.68 25.73 -8.70
N LYS A 516 -1.62 26.99 -9.15
CA LYS A 516 -2.40 27.41 -10.32
C LYS A 516 -1.95 26.67 -11.59
N LYS A 517 -0.64 26.53 -11.85
CA LYS A 517 -0.14 25.73 -12.97
C LYS A 517 -0.60 24.27 -12.87
N ILE A 518 -0.59 23.66 -11.69
CA ILE A 518 -1.08 22.29 -11.49
C ILE A 518 -2.55 22.19 -11.91
N VAL A 519 -3.44 22.96 -11.28
CA VAL A 519 -4.90 22.87 -11.50
C VAL A 519 -5.30 23.34 -12.91
N ASP A 520 -4.55 24.25 -13.55
CA ASP A 520 -4.77 24.64 -14.95
C ASP A 520 -4.39 23.52 -15.94
N ASN A 521 -3.38 22.71 -15.63
CA ASN A 521 -2.71 21.81 -16.59
C ASN A 521 -2.87 20.30 -16.30
N THR A 522 -3.55 19.91 -15.23
CA THR A 522 -3.93 18.52 -14.91
C THR A 522 -5.46 18.35 -14.84
N ASP A 523 -5.91 17.12 -14.60
CA ASP A 523 -7.29 16.72 -14.32
C ASP A 523 -7.27 15.68 -13.17
N ILE A 524 -7.28 16.14 -11.93
CA ILE A 524 -6.98 15.33 -10.75
C ILE A 524 -8.24 14.62 -10.26
N PHE A 525 -8.12 13.35 -9.91
CA PHE A 525 -9.17 12.49 -9.34
C PHE A 525 -8.69 11.95 -7.99
N LEU A 526 -9.42 12.23 -6.91
CA LEU A 526 -9.08 11.82 -5.56
C LEU A 526 -10.16 10.88 -4.99
N VAL A 527 -9.79 9.62 -4.76
CA VAL A 527 -10.59 8.65 -4.01
C VAL A 527 -10.06 8.66 -2.57
N LEU A 528 -10.71 9.42 -1.69
CA LEU A 528 -10.23 9.66 -0.31
C LEU A 528 -10.27 8.42 0.59
N SER A 529 -11.20 7.51 0.29
CA SER A 529 -11.29 6.17 0.88
C SER A 529 -11.95 5.28 -0.18
N ASN A 530 -11.26 4.23 -0.62
CA ASN A 530 -11.78 3.27 -1.60
C ASN A 530 -12.49 2.09 -0.91
N ASN A 531 -12.16 1.79 0.35
CA ASN A 531 -12.79 0.77 1.19
C ASN A 531 -13.58 1.41 2.35
N PRO A 532 -14.72 2.09 2.09
CA PRO A 532 -15.48 2.75 3.15
C PRO A 532 -16.08 1.76 4.16
N ASP A 533 -16.43 0.56 3.71
CA ASP A 533 -17.07 -0.46 4.53
C ASP A 533 -16.09 -1.00 5.58
N GLY A 534 -14.91 -1.43 5.14
CA GLY A 534 -13.84 -1.89 6.01
C GLY A 534 -13.30 -0.76 6.88
N ALA A 535 -13.14 0.46 6.34
CA ALA A 535 -12.60 1.59 7.10
C ALA A 535 -13.51 1.97 8.29
N ASN A 536 -14.84 1.94 8.12
CA ASN A 536 -15.75 2.10 9.25
C ASN A 536 -15.64 0.94 10.26
N TYR A 537 -15.38 -0.29 9.81
CA TYR A 537 -15.13 -1.41 10.72
C TYR A 537 -13.82 -1.23 11.50
N SER A 538 -12.79 -0.66 10.86
CA SER A 538 -11.53 -0.28 11.52
C SER A 538 -11.74 0.81 12.58
N PHE A 539 -12.45 1.89 12.28
CA PHE A 539 -12.66 3.00 13.23
C PHE A 539 -13.46 2.64 14.48
N TYR A 540 -14.40 1.69 14.39
CA TYR A 540 -15.37 1.45 15.48
C TYR A 540 -15.35 0.02 16.05
N ASN A 541 -14.97 -0.99 15.27
CA ASN A 541 -15.26 -2.40 15.58
C ASN A 541 -14.02 -3.29 15.74
N PHE A 542 -13.02 -3.12 14.88
CA PHE A 542 -11.80 -3.94 14.85
C PHE A 542 -10.69 -3.16 14.13
N ALA A 543 -9.85 -2.48 14.91
CA ALA A 543 -8.80 -1.57 14.42
C ALA A 543 -7.99 -2.12 13.24
N SER A 544 -7.55 -3.38 13.32
CA SER A 544 -6.64 -4.00 12.37
C SER A 544 -7.29 -4.52 11.07
N GLN A 545 -8.59 -4.31 10.86
CA GLN A 545 -9.30 -4.68 9.62
C GLN A 545 -8.56 -4.14 8.38
N ARG A 546 -8.13 -5.02 7.48
CA ARG A 546 -7.53 -4.65 6.19
C ARG A 546 -8.54 -4.71 5.05
N ARG A 547 -9.29 -5.80 4.95
CA ARG A 547 -10.21 -6.12 3.83
C ARG A 547 -11.49 -5.29 3.81
N ASN A 548 -12.29 -5.38 2.74
CA ASN A 548 -13.68 -4.88 2.72
C ASN A 548 -14.59 -5.75 3.62
N LEU A 549 -15.94 -5.64 3.52
CA LEU A 549 -16.87 -6.41 4.36
C LEU A 549 -17.62 -7.56 3.65
N THR A 550 -17.29 -7.86 2.38
CA THR A 550 -17.95 -8.94 1.62
C THR A 550 -17.58 -10.32 2.16
N ASN A 551 -18.52 -11.04 2.74
CA ASN A 551 -18.29 -12.40 3.24
C ASN A 551 -18.53 -13.47 2.15
N HIS A 552 -17.44 -13.97 1.57
CA HIS A 552 -17.45 -15.08 0.60
C HIS A 552 -17.19 -16.47 1.24
N CYS A 553 -17.15 -16.60 2.57
CA CYS A 553 -16.80 -17.87 3.21
C CYS A 553 -17.90 -18.95 3.10
N ALA A 554 -17.45 -20.19 2.85
CA ALA A 554 -18.23 -21.41 3.05
C ALA A 554 -18.55 -21.67 4.53
N ASP A 555 -19.48 -22.58 4.81
CA ASP A 555 -20.05 -22.83 6.15
C ASP A 555 -18.97 -23.13 7.21
N ASP A 556 -17.90 -23.83 6.83
CA ASP A 556 -16.75 -24.15 7.70
C ASP A 556 -16.07 -22.93 8.33
N ASN A 557 -16.19 -21.75 7.71
CA ASN A 557 -15.56 -20.50 8.13
C ASN A 557 -16.55 -19.33 8.31
N ALA A 558 -17.86 -19.58 8.26
CA ALA A 558 -18.92 -18.55 8.32
C ALA A 558 -19.51 -18.31 9.73
N ASP A 559 -18.85 -18.77 10.78
CA ASP A 559 -19.28 -18.59 12.17
C ASP A 559 -18.95 -17.18 12.73
N PRO A 560 -19.78 -16.60 13.62
CA PRO A 560 -19.63 -15.22 14.09
C PRO A 560 -18.35 -14.92 14.90
N ALA A 561 -17.55 -15.90 15.33
CA ALA A 561 -16.23 -15.61 15.90
C ALA A 561 -15.25 -15.17 14.79
N ARG A 562 -15.30 -15.82 13.62
CA ARG A 562 -14.46 -15.50 12.44
C ARG A 562 -14.82 -14.19 11.73
N ARG A 563 -15.75 -13.39 12.28
CA ARG A 563 -16.23 -12.13 11.68
C ARG A 563 -15.13 -11.09 11.41
N ASN A 564 -13.98 -11.15 12.09
CA ASN A 564 -12.84 -10.25 11.85
C ASN A 564 -11.95 -10.71 10.67
N SER A 565 -12.06 -11.98 10.26
CA SER A 565 -11.29 -12.54 9.15
C SER A 565 -11.90 -12.22 7.78
N TRP A 566 -13.22 -12.01 7.68
CA TRP A 566 -13.94 -11.85 6.42
C TRP A 566 -13.66 -10.53 5.68
N GLY A 567 -13.97 -10.56 4.38
CA GLY A 567 -13.72 -9.50 3.41
C GLY A 567 -12.80 -9.99 2.29
N VAL A 568 -12.57 -9.16 1.29
CA VAL A 568 -11.55 -9.36 0.23
C VAL A 568 -10.48 -8.28 0.32
N ASP A 569 -9.23 -8.64 0.04
CA ASP A 569 -8.14 -7.70 -0.14
C ASP A 569 -8.27 -7.08 -1.53
N LEU A 570 -8.74 -5.83 -1.57
CA LEU A 570 -8.95 -5.08 -2.80
C LEU A 570 -7.66 -5.01 -3.63
N ASN A 571 -6.50 -4.88 -2.98
CA ASN A 571 -5.18 -4.80 -3.60
C ASN A 571 -4.55 -6.19 -3.84
N ARG A 572 -5.38 -7.24 -3.89
CA ARG A 572 -5.09 -8.56 -4.50
C ARG A 572 -6.14 -8.96 -5.55
N ASN A 573 -7.20 -8.16 -5.74
CA ASN A 573 -8.38 -8.51 -6.55
C ASN A 573 -8.28 -8.09 -8.03
N TYR A 574 -7.18 -7.47 -8.51
CA TYR A 574 -7.06 -6.97 -9.89
C TYR A 574 -6.59 -8.03 -10.91
N ARG A 575 -6.68 -7.72 -12.22
CA ARG A 575 -6.68 -8.74 -13.28
C ARG A 575 -5.30 -9.26 -13.69
N VAL A 576 -4.25 -8.48 -13.48
CA VAL A 576 -2.90 -8.73 -14.02
C VAL A 576 -1.97 -9.23 -12.91
N GLY A 577 -1.21 -10.28 -13.20
CA GLY A 577 -0.26 -10.88 -12.24
C GLY A 577 -0.95 -11.38 -10.97
N SER A 578 -2.12 -11.98 -11.07
CA SER A 578 -2.94 -12.39 -9.91
C SER A 578 -2.61 -13.81 -9.42
N GLY A 579 -3.03 -14.17 -8.20
CA GLY A 579 -2.87 -15.54 -7.72
C GLY A 579 -3.76 -16.53 -8.47
N HIS A 580 -4.84 -16.07 -9.12
CA HIS A 580 -5.57 -16.86 -10.11
C HIS A 580 -4.74 -17.20 -11.38
N ASP A 581 -3.65 -16.47 -11.64
CA ASP A 581 -2.67 -16.76 -12.70
C ASP A 581 -1.42 -17.52 -12.18
N GLY A 582 -1.38 -17.86 -10.87
CA GLY A 582 -0.26 -18.55 -10.23
C GLY A 582 0.85 -17.66 -9.66
N TYR A 583 0.64 -16.34 -9.54
CA TYR A 583 1.59 -15.42 -8.90
C TYR A 583 1.48 -15.46 -7.37
N SER A 584 2.60 -15.27 -6.67
CA SER A 584 2.70 -15.32 -5.20
C SER A 584 2.12 -14.09 -4.49
N GLY A 585 1.71 -14.28 -3.24
CA GLY A 585 1.44 -13.18 -2.30
C GLY A 585 -0.01 -12.72 -2.17
N GLY A 586 -0.95 -13.49 -2.72
CA GLY A 586 -2.39 -13.41 -2.40
C GLY A 586 -2.91 -14.81 -2.08
N SER A 587 -3.88 -14.92 -1.17
CA SER A 587 -4.42 -16.21 -0.71
C SER A 587 -5.79 -16.53 -1.31
N THR A 588 -6.10 -17.82 -1.41
CA THR A 588 -7.44 -18.34 -1.75
C THR A 588 -8.30 -18.69 -0.53
N SER A 589 -7.74 -18.56 0.69
CA SER A 589 -8.47 -18.78 1.94
C SER A 589 -9.33 -17.56 2.29
N CYS A 590 -10.65 -17.73 2.38
CA CYS A 590 -11.61 -16.64 2.66
C CYS A 590 -11.48 -15.98 4.05
N ILE A 591 -10.59 -16.50 4.89
CA ILE A 591 -10.24 -15.98 6.22
C ILE A 591 -8.81 -15.41 6.29
N SER A 592 -8.06 -15.47 5.20
CA SER A 592 -6.74 -14.85 5.11
C SER A 592 -6.85 -13.34 4.98
N ASP A 593 -5.91 -12.62 5.57
CA ASP A 593 -5.87 -11.17 5.43
C ASP A 593 -5.54 -10.69 4.01
N THR A 594 -4.89 -11.54 3.21
CA THR A 594 -4.55 -11.33 1.78
C THR A 594 -5.49 -12.07 0.82
N PHE A 595 -6.69 -12.45 1.26
CA PHE A 595 -7.67 -13.15 0.43
C PHE A 595 -8.00 -12.37 -0.86
N GLN A 596 -7.65 -12.94 -2.02
CA GLN A 596 -7.75 -12.26 -3.32
C GLN A 596 -9.18 -12.15 -3.87
N GLY A 597 -10.16 -12.77 -3.20
CA GLY A 597 -11.54 -12.90 -3.68
C GLY A 597 -11.80 -14.23 -4.41
N PRO A 598 -13.06 -14.56 -4.70
CA PRO A 598 -13.43 -15.76 -5.46
C PRO A 598 -13.03 -15.69 -6.94
N GLU A 599 -12.94 -14.49 -7.52
CA GLU A 599 -12.52 -14.24 -8.90
C GLU A 599 -11.90 -12.84 -9.06
N LYS A 600 -11.16 -12.64 -10.16
CA LYS A 600 -10.59 -11.35 -10.55
C LYS A 600 -11.69 -10.30 -10.72
N LEU A 601 -11.54 -9.14 -10.06
CA LEU A 601 -12.54 -8.10 -9.95
C LEU A 601 -13.89 -8.65 -9.48
N SER A 602 -13.90 -9.47 -8.42
CA SER A 602 -15.14 -9.84 -7.73
C SER A 602 -15.78 -8.62 -7.05
N GLU A 603 -14.97 -7.70 -6.53
CA GLU A 603 -15.43 -6.63 -5.64
C GLU A 603 -15.84 -5.33 -6.35
N PRO A 604 -16.89 -4.64 -5.88
CA PRO A 604 -17.34 -3.38 -6.48
C PRO A 604 -16.31 -2.26 -6.38
N GLU A 605 -15.50 -2.20 -5.32
CA GLU A 605 -14.44 -1.20 -5.14
C GLU A 605 -13.38 -1.30 -6.25
N SER A 606 -12.88 -2.50 -6.53
CA SER A 606 -11.90 -2.72 -7.60
C SER A 606 -12.49 -2.53 -9.01
N LYS A 607 -13.77 -2.90 -9.22
CA LYS A 607 -14.51 -2.57 -10.46
C LYS A 607 -14.68 -1.06 -10.66
N ASN A 608 -14.85 -0.29 -9.59
CA ASN A 608 -15.02 1.16 -9.63
C ASN A 608 -13.74 1.88 -10.10
N ILE A 609 -12.56 1.46 -9.62
CA ILE A 609 -11.27 1.99 -10.07
C ILE A 609 -11.04 1.70 -11.56
N VAL A 610 -11.31 0.46 -11.99
CA VAL A 610 -11.24 0.08 -13.41
C VAL A 610 -12.18 0.95 -14.25
N TRP A 611 -13.44 1.10 -13.87
CA TRP A 611 -14.39 1.98 -14.58
C TRP A 611 -13.93 3.44 -14.64
N LEU A 612 -13.27 3.95 -13.59
CA LEU A 612 -12.80 5.33 -13.54
C LEU A 612 -11.73 5.59 -14.60
N VAL A 613 -10.72 4.73 -14.72
CA VAL A 613 -9.69 4.84 -15.77
C VAL A 613 -10.23 4.50 -17.16
N GLU A 614 -11.26 3.65 -17.25
CA GLU A 614 -11.94 3.34 -18.52
C GLU A 614 -12.78 4.50 -19.05
N LYS A 615 -13.37 5.29 -18.14
CA LYS A 615 -14.19 6.47 -18.46
C LYS A 615 -13.33 7.71 -18.73
N TYR A 616 -12.27 7.90 -17.94
CA TYR A 616 -11.37 9.06 -18.04
C TYR A 616 -10.02 8.62 -18.63
N ARG A 617 -10.02 8.24 -19.91
CA ARG A 617 -8.83 7.76 -20.65
C ARG A 617 -7.67 8.77 -20.72
N ASN A 618 -7.89 10.02 -20.32
CA ASN A 618 -6.84 11.02 -20.13
C ASN A 618 -6.03 10.83 -18.84
N ILE A 619 -6.46 9.99 -17.89
CA ILE A 619 -5.62 9.54 -16.76
C ILE A 619 -4.37 8.86 -17.33
N LYS A 620 -3.20 9.36 -16.92
CA LYS A 620 -1.86 8.88 -17.35
C LYS A 620 -0.94 8.59 -16.17
N PHE A 621 -1.34 9.04 -14.98
CA PHE A 621 -0.63 8.88 -13.73
C PHE A 621 -1.57 8.33 -12.66
N MET A 622 -1.07 7.41 -11.83
CA MET A 622 -1.77 6.95 -10.64
C MET A 622 -0.80 6.82 -9.46
N MET A 623 -1.31 7.05 -8.26
CA MET A 623 -0.67 6.71 -7.00
C MET A 623 -1.69 6.02 -6.08
N SER A 624 -1.46 4.75 -5.73
CA SER A 624 -2.18 4.09 -4.63
C SER A 624 -1.43 4.35 -3.33
N VAL A 625 -2.08 5.05 -2.40
CA VAL A 625 -1.50 5.50 -1.13
C VAL A 625 -1.96 4.56 -0.01
N HIS A 626 -0.96 4.02 0.69
CA HIS A 626 -1.03 3.01 1.71
C HIS A 626 -0.19 3.41 2.93
N SER A 627 -0.30 2.70 4.04
CA SER A 627 0.69 2.74 5.13
C SER A 627 0.92 1.33 5.69
N ASN A 628 2.06 1.00 6.31
CA ASN A 628 3.23 1.84 6.54
C ASN A 628 4.53 1.17 6.06
N GLY A 629 5.59 1.96 5.91
CA GLY A 629 6.91 1.44 5.51
C GLY A 629 7.82 2.47 4.85
N GLY A 630 7.29 3.60 4.36
CA GLY A 630 8.09 4.65 3.76
C GLY A 630 8.74 4.22 2.46
N GLN A 631 7.93 3.78 1.50
CA GLN A 631 8.39 3.14 0.27
C GLN A 631 7.66 3.72 -0.95
N LEU A 632 8.36 3.73 -2.09
CA LEU A 632 7.84 4.25 -3.35
C LEU A 632 8.18 3.32 -4.51
N PHE A 633 7.18 2.60 -5.02
CA PHE A 633 7.41 1.47 -5.92
C PHE A 633 6.46 1.39 -7.12
N TRP A 634 6.89 0.65 -8.14
CA TRP A 634 6.19 0.47 -9.42
C TRP A 634 6.31 -0.99 -9.90
N GLN A 635 6.08 -1.26 -11.19
CA GLN A 635 6.13 -2.61 -11.77
C GLN A 635 7.60 -3.04 -12.00
N PRO A 636 7.93 -4.34 -11.95
CA PRO A 636 7.06 -5.45 -11.57
C PRO A 636 6.67 -5.40 -10.09
N GLY A 637 5.42 -5.75 -9.81
CA GLY A 637 4.86 -5.86 -8.46
C GLY A 637 4.62 -7.29 -8.00
N ALA A 638 4.52 -8.25 -8.92
CA ALA A 638 4.30 -9.67 -8.62
C ALA A 638 5.29 -10.58 -9.36
N TYR A 639 5.57 -11.75 -8.77
CA TYR A 639 6.25 -12.88 -9.41
C TYR A 639 5.60 -14.22 -9.09
N ILE A 640 5.90 -15.24 -9.89
CA ILE A 640 5.74 -16.65 -9.53
C ILE A 640 6.99 -17.05 -8.72
N ALA A 641 6.84 -17.57 -7.49
CA ALA A 641 7.97 -17.86 -6.58
C ALA A 641 9.07 -18.69 -7.26
N ASN A 642 8.71 -19.85 -7.80
CA ASN A 642 9.65 -20.77 -8.43
C ASN A 642 10.37 -20.13 -9.63
N GLY A 643 11.65 -19.82 -9.45
CA GLY A 643 12.47 -19.09 -10.44
C GLY A 643 12.26 -17.57 -10.45
N ARG A 644 11.47 -17.03 -9.51
CA ARG A 644 11.14 -15.61 -9.33
C ARG A 644 10.73 -14.90 -10.63
N ILE A 645 9.81 -15.52 -11.36
CA ILE A 645 9.38 -15.06 -12.70
C ILE A 645 8.41 -13.89 -12.51
N THR A 646 8.90 -12.66 -12.70
CA THR A 646 8.10 -11.43 -12.52
C THR A 646 7.09 -11.21 -13.65
N THR A 647 6.14 -10.32 -13.42
CA THR A 647 5.47 -9.58 -14.51
C THR A 647 6.50 -8.85 -15.40
N PRO A 648 6.14 -8.47 -16.64
CA PRO A 648 7.09 -7.83 -17.56
C PRO A 648 7.62 -6.49 -17.00
N ARG A 649 8.94 -6.40 -16.76
CA ARG A 649 9.55 -5.16 -16.26
C ARG A 649 9.30 -3.99 -17.24
N PRO A 650 9.00 -2.77 -16.75
CA PRO A 650 8.89 -1.58 -17.61
C PRO A 650 10.15 -1.39 -18.48
N PRO A 651 10.02 -0.91 -19.74
CA PRO A 651 11.18 -0.59 -20.57
C PRO A 651 12.08 0.44 -19.88
N LEU A 652 13.37 0.48 -20.23
CA LEU A 652 14.36 1.38 -19.59
C LEU A 652 13.91 2.85 -19.54
N ARG A 653 13.19 3.35 -20.55
CA ARG A 653 12.57 4.69 -20.52
C ARG A 653 11.66 4.88 -19.31
N ASP A 654 10.79 3.92 -19.06
CA ASP A 654 9.74 4.01 -18.05
C ASP A 654 10.35 3.78 -16.66
N GLU A 655 11.30 2.84 -16.50
CA GLU A 655 12.14 2.71 -15.30
C GLU A 655 12.85 4.03 -14.97
N LEU A 656 13.55 4.65 -15.93
CA LEU A 656 14.24 5.94 -15.73
C LEU A 656 13.27 7.08 -15.37
N PHE A 657 12.05 7.05 -15.91
CA PHE A 657 11.01 8.03 -15.57
C PHE A 657 10.43 7.81 -14.17
N TYR A 658 10.26 6.56 -13.75
CA TYR A 658 9.91 6.22 -12.37
C TYR A 658 11.01 6.68 -11.40
N TRP A 659 12.29 6.41 -11.67
CA TRP A 659 13.41 6.88 -10.85
C TRP A 659 13.50 8.42 -10.78
N GLN A 660 13.38 9.11 -11.92
CA GLN A 660 13.40 10.58 -11.96
C GLN A 660 12.21 11.18 -11.18
N SER A 661 11.04 10.57 -11.28
CA SER A 661 9.85 10.98 -10.52
C SER A 661 10.04 10.71 -9.03
N ALA A 662 10.50 9.51 -8.65
CA ALA A 662 10.72 9.13 -7.26
C ALA A 662 11.71 10.07 -6.56
N ALA A 663 12.85 10.37 -7.19
CA ALA A 663 13.83 11.32 -6.64
C ALA A 663 13.21 12.70 -6.37
N ARG A 664 12.39 13.23 -7.30
CA ARG A 664 11.68 14.51 -7.13
C ARG A 664 10.68 14.47 -5.97
N ILE A 665 9.84 13.43 -5.92
CA ILE A 665 8.75 13.34 -4.96
C ILE A 665 9.30 13.11 -3.54
N LEU A 666 10.28 12.21 -3.39
CA LEU A 666 10.94 11.95 -2.11
C LEU A 666 11.81 13.12 -1.63
N SER A 667 12.33 13.95 -2.54
CA SER A 667 12.97 15.23 -2.17
C SER A 667 11.99 16.19 -1.48
N GLN A 668 10.70 16.16 -1.81
CA GLN A 668 9.68 16.97 -1.15
C GLN A 668 9.21 16.41 0.20
N VAL A 669 9.34 15.10 0.42
CA VAL A 669 9.21 14.45 1.73
C VAL A 669 10.37 14.90 2.63
N LYS A 670 11.62 14.67 2.19
CA LYS A 670 12.83 15.04 2.93
C LYS A 670 12.86 16.53 3.29
N ALA A 671 12.49 17.41 2.37
CA ALA A 671 12.52 18.85 2.60
C ALA A 671 11.46 19.38 3.60
N HIS A 672 10.60 18.51 4.17
CA HIS A 672 9.69 18.89 5.25
C HIS A 672 10.34 18.82 6.64
N ARG A 673 10.95 17.67 6.98
CA ARG A 673 11.52 17.39 8.33
C ARG A 673 12.72 16.43 8.33
N GLU A 674 13.44 16.35 7.20
CA GLU A 674 14.62 15.50 6.95
C GLU A 674 14.38 13.98 6.88
N THR A 675 13.13 13.50 6.83
CA THR A 675 12.82 12.08 6.62
C THR A 675 13.36 11.59 5.28
N VAL A 676 14.20 10.55 5.30
CA VAL A 676 14.72 9.92 4.08
C VAL A 676 14.06 8.57 3.90
N VAL A 677 13.25 8.44 2.84
CA VAL A 677 12.98 7.13 2.24
C VAL A 677 14.29 6.61 1.68
N THR A 678 14.76 5.52 2.26
CA THR A 678 16.08 4.98 1.97
C THR A 678 16.15 4.37 0.55
N PRO A 679 17.34 4.36 -0.06
CA PRO A 679 17.59 3.73 -1.35
C PRO A 679 16.97 2.34 -1.57
N GLU A 680 16.99 1.44 -0.59
CA GLU A 680 16.38 0.10 -0.69
C GLU A 680 14.86 0.15 -0.93
N ASN A 681 14.18 1.15 -0.35
CA ASN A 681 12.73 1.32 -0.32
C ASN A 681 12.13 1.90 -1.62
N VAL A 682 12.90 1.92 -2.72
CA VAL A 682 12.50 2.48 -4.02
C VAL A 682 12.84 1.52 -5.16
N GLY A 683 11.92 1.32 -6.12
CA GLY A 683 12.12 0.45 -7.28
C GLY A 683 10.86 -0.30 -7.74
N GLY A 684 11.04 -1.36 -8.54
CA GLY A 684 9.96 -2.34 -8.77
C GLY A 684 9.52 -2.97 -7.43
N SER A 685 8.22 -3.16 -7.22
CA SER A 685 7.68 -3.58 -5.91
C SER A 685 8.16 -4.96 -5.49
N SER A 686 8.31 -5.89 -6.44
CA SER A 686 8.93 -7.20 -6.16
C SER A 686 10.36 -7.10 -5.66
N ASP A 687 11.06 -6.00 -5.99
CA ASP A 687 12.47 -5.78 -5.70
C ASP A 687 12.67 -4.92 -4.42
N VAL A 688 11.58 -4.36 -3.88
CA VAL A 688 11.52 -3.55 -2.66
C VAL A 688 10.86 -4.34 -1.53
N LEU A 689 9.63 -4.80 -1.77
CA LEU A 689 8.77 -5.52 -0.84
C LEU A 689 8.93 -7.04 -1.04
N TYR A 690 7.92 -7.67 -1.64
CA TYR A 690 7.76 -9.09 -1.95
C TYR A 690 6.76 -9.19 -3.13
N SER A 691 6.38 -10.39 -3.56
CA SER A 691 5.35 -10.51 -4.61
C SER A 691 3.97 -10.07 -4.11
N SER A 692 3.33 -9.15 -4.83
CA SER A 692 2.00 -8.62 -4.51
C SER A 692 0.99 -8.97 -5.60
N ALA A 693 0.65 -10.26 -5.72
CA ALA A 693 -0.21 -10.74 -6.81
C ALA A 693 -1.58 -10.05 -6.86
N GLY A 694 -1.97 -9.57 -8.05
CA GLY A 694 -3.28 -8.94 -8.27
C GLY A 694 -3.40 -7.53 -7.66
N ASN A 695 -2.30 -6.84 -7.41
CA ASN A 695 -2.31 -5.43 -7.00
C ASN A 695 -2.81 -4.51 -8.12
N VAL A 696 -3.36 -3.35 -7.76
CA VAL A 696 -3.98 -2.41 -8.72
C VAL A 696 -3.01 -1.92 -9.80
N ARG A 697 -1.73 -1.74 -9.44
CA ARG A 697 -0.74 -1.01 -10.26
C ARG A 697 -0.27 -1.83 -11.45
N GLU A 698 -0.27 -3.16 -11.33
CA GLU A 698 0.00 -4.07 -12.46
C GLU A 698 -1.04 -3.88 -13.57
N ASP A 699 -2.33 -3.85 -13.20
CA ASP A 699 -3.43 -3.68 -14.14
C ASP A 699 -3.41 -2.28 -14.77
N MET A 700 -3.12 -1.24 -14.00
CA MET A 700 -3.05 0.14 -14.51
C MET A 700 -1.91 0.35 -15.52
N TYR A 701 -0.71 -0.18 -15.25
CA TYR A 701 0.41 -0.05 -16.17
C TYR A 701 0.25 -0.97 -17.39
N HIS A 702 0.00 -2.26 -17.20
CA HIS A 702 -0.03 -3.22 -18.31
C HIS A 702 -1.29 -3.15 -19.17
N THR A 703 -2.47 -2.85 -18.62
CA THR A 703 -3.72 -2.75 -19.39
C THR A 703 -3.92 -1.38 -20.02
N TYR A 704 -3.45 -0.31 -19.36
CA TYR A 704 -3.81 1.08 -19.73
C TYR A 704 -2.62 2.03 -20.00
N GLY A 705 -1.37 1.60 -19.77
CA GLY A 705 -0.18 2.45 -19.96
C GLY A 705 -0.15 3.66 -19.02
N ILE A 706 -0.67 3.50 -17.80
CA ILE A 706 -0.67 4.52 -16.74
C ILE A 706 0.61 4.35 -15.91
N TYR A 707 1.38 5.42 -15.71
CA TYR A 707 2.49 5.43 -14.76
C TYR A 707 1.92 5.32 -13.34
N ALA A 708 1.97 4.11 -12.77
CA ALA A 708 1.22 3.73 -11.58
C ALA A 708 2.17 3.38 -10.42
N PHE A 709 2.27 4.32 -9.49
CA PHE A 709 3.08 4.23 -8.28
C PHE A 709 2.27 3.62 -7.13
N GLY A 710 2.93 2.87 -6.26
CA GLY A 710 2.47 2.54 -4.92
C GLY A 710 3.29 3.34 -3.92
N TRP A 711 2.61 3.86 -2.89
CA TRP A 711 3.19 4.76 -1.91
C TRP A 711 2.83 4.29 -0.51
N GLU A 712 3.80 3.82 0.25
CA GLU A 712 3.65 3.56 1.69
C GLU A 712 4.08 4.82 2.46
N VAL A 713 3.14 5.53 3.08
CA VAL A 713 3.44 6.63 4.02
C VAL A 713 3.95 6.06 5.35
N GLY A 714 4.26 6.92 6.34
CA GLY A 714 4.72 6.46 7.65
C GLY A 714 6.02 5.65 7.57
N GLY A 715 7.05 6.22 6.95
CA GLY A 715 8.36 5.59 6.85
C GLY A 715 9.16 5.63 8.15
N SER A 716 10.16 4.76 8.24
CA SER A 716 11.09 4.76 9.37
C SER A 716 11.88 6.07 9.45
N ILE A 717 12.01 6.63 10.65
CA ILE A 717 12.67 7.92 10.90
C ILE A 717 13.89 7.69 11.78
N TYR A 718 15.04 8.21 11.36
CA TYR A 718 16.26 8.17 12.18
C TYR A 718 16.12 9.08 13.40
N ASN A 719 16.28 8.50 14.60
CA ASN A 719 16.20 9.21 15.87
C ASN A 719 17.62 9.54 16.39
N PRO A 720 18.08 10.80 16.31
CA PRO A 720 19.43 11.19 16.73
C PRO A 720 19.65 11.10 18.25
N ALA A 721 18.60 10.95 19.06
CA ALA A 721 18.73 10.80 20.51
C ALA A 721 19.00 9.35 20.95
N THR A 722 18.66 8.35 20.11
CA THR A 722 18.93 6.93 20.37
C THR A 722 19.98 6.32 19.43
N GLY A 723 20.23 6.95 18.28
CA GLY A 723 21.10 6.41 17.23
C GLY A 723 20.41 5.43 16.28
N ASN A 724 19.14 5.11 16.51
CA ASN A 724 18.39 4.07 15.81
C ASN A 724 17.31 4.64 14.88
N TRP A 725 16.90 3.84 13.90
CA TRP A 725 15.68 4.09 13.12
C TRP A 725 14.45 3.64 13.92
N GLN A 726 13.45 4.50 14.04
CA GLN A 726 12.14 4.16 14.59
C GLN A 726 11.19 3.83 13.44
N GLY A 727 10.50 2.69 13.51
CA GLY A 727 9.53 2.24 12.50
C GLY A 727 8.26 3.10 12.41
N GLY A 728 7.43 2.81 11.40
CA GLY A 728 6.14 3.46 11.19
C GLY A 728 5.02 2.87 12.06
N SER A 729 3.77 3.07 11.61
CA SER A 729 2.59 2.36 12.14
C SER A 729 1.42 2.52 11.16
N PHE A 730 0.46 1.58 11.16
CA PHE A 730 -0.83 1.78 10.47
C PHE A 730 -1.65 2.95 11.06
N GLN A 731 -1.55 3.15 12.38
CA GLN A 731 -2.43 4.05 13.17
C GLN A 731 -1.64 4.86 14.22
N PRO A 732 -0.61 5.62 13.82
CA PRO A 732 0.21 6.38 14.75
C PRO A 732 -0.63 7.44 15.48
N ALA A 733 -0.29 7.72 16.74
CA ALA A 733 -0.99 8.73 17.53
C ALA A 733 -1.00 10.08 16.80
N TRP A 734 -2.19 10.68 16.64
CA TRP A 734 -2.39 11.81 15.73
C TRP A 734 -1.43 12.98 16.00
N VAL A 735 -1.35 13.46 17.24
CA VAL A 735 -0.42 14.53 17.64
C VAL A 735 1.01 13.99 17.85
N GLY A 736 1.11 12.79 18.44
CA GLY A 736 2.35 11.99 18.58
C GLY A 736 3.60 12.78 18.98
N ASN A 737 4.72 12.49 18.32
CA ASN A 737 5.90 13.35 18.30
C ASN A 737 6.19 13.78 16.85
N PRO A 738 6.05 15.07 16.49
CA PRO A 738 6.17 15.51 15.09
C PRO A 738 7.56 15.34 14.47
N GLU A 739 8.62 15.27 15.29
CA GLU A 739 9.98 15.00 14.83
C GLU A 739 10.24 13.51 14.54
N LEU A 740 9.34 12.63 15.01
CA LEU A 740 9.36 11.17 14.88
C LEU A 740 7.96 10.71 14.39
N VAL A 741 7.37 9.69 14.99
CA VAL A 741 6.09 9.11 14.55
C VAL A 741 4.89 9.93 15.03
N SER A 742 4.06 10.41 14.10
CA SER A 742 2.73 10.99 14.37
C SER A 742 1.88 11.13 13.10
N GLY A 743 0.58 10.83 13.22
CA GLY A 743 -0.35 10.86 12.08
C GLY A 743 -0.47 12.24 11.44
N HIS A 744 -0.35 13.32 12.22
CA HIS A 744 -0.35 14.70 11.73
C HIS A 744 0.92 15.03 10.92
N ALA A 745 2.11 14.77 11.46
CA ALA A 745 3.35 15.10 10.77
C ALA A 745 3.53 14.28 9.49
N GLU A 746 3.16 13.01 9.50
CA GLU A 746 3.13 12.16 8.31
C GLU A 746 2.11 12.66 7.28
N THR A 747 0.90 13.06 7.70
CA THR A 747 -0.09 13.70 6.82
C THR A 747 0.48 14.94 6.12
N MET A 748 1.19 15.80 6.86
CA MET A 748 1.73 17.05 6.32
C MET A 748 2.96 16.84 5.43
N GLU A 749 3.79 15.85 5.78
CA GLU A 749 4.97 15.40 5.05
C GLU A 749 4.63 14.80 3.69
N TYR A 750 3.81 13.73 3.68
CA TYR A 750 3.55 12.96 2.47
C TYR A 750 2.62 13.70 1.49
N ALA A 751 1.83 14.66 1.97
CA ALA A 751 1.09 15.59 1.12
C ALA A 751 1.99 16.52 0.29
N ASN A 752 3.26 16.75 0.69
CA ASN A 752 4.23 17.42 -0.18
C ASN A 752 4.60 16.53 -1.39
N GLY A 753 4.67 15.21 -1.16
CA GLY A 753 4.92 14.23 -2.21
C GLY A 753 3.77 14.16 -3.23
N ILE A 754 2.51 14.03 -2.77
CA ILE A 754 1.37 13.96 -3.69
C ILE A 754 1.23 15.25 -4.53
N MET A 755 1.54 16.42 -3.95
CA MET A 755 1.61 17.68 -4.70
C MET A 755 2.68 17.69 -5.80
N GLU A 756 3.84 17.06 -5.58
CA GLU A 756 4.91 16.94 -6.59
C GLU A 756 4.54 15.98 -7.73
N MET A 757 3.81 14.89 -7.44
CA MET A 757 3.25 14.00 -8.46
C MET A 757 2.33 14.78 -9.43
N PHE A 758 1.53 15.72 -8.93
CA PHE A 758 0.75 16.60 -9.81
C PHE A 758 1.61 17.59 -10.61
N ARG A 759 2.74 18.05 -10.05
CA ARG A 759 3.66 18.93 -10.78
C ARG A 759 4.36 18.18 -11.91
N ILE A 760 4.80 16.94 -11.68
CA ILE A 760 5.33 16.03 -12.70
C ILE A 760 4.31 15.83 -13.82
N ALA A 761 3.05 15.52 -13.48
CA ALA A 761 1.98 15.36 -14.47
C ALA A 761 1.67 16.67 -15.24
N ALA A 762 1.67 17.83 -14.55
CA ALA A 762 1.44 19.13 -15.18
C ALA A 762 2.55 19.51 -16.18
N GLU A 763 3.80 19.20 -15.84
CA GLU A 763 4.98 19.41 -16.70
C GLU A 763 4.94 18.44 -17.90
N TRP A 764 4.75 17.13 -17.67
CA TRP A 764 4.59 16.12 -18.74
C TRP A 764 3.47 16.47 -19.72
N GLY A 765 2.31 16.93 -19.21
CA GLY A 765 1.17 17.37 -20.00
C GLY A 765 1.36 18.66 -20.79
N LYS A 766 2.55 19.26 -20.74
CA LYS A 766 2.97 20.44 -21.51
C LYS A 766 4.31 20.25 -22.21
N ASP A 767 4.92 19.06 -22.10
CA ASP A 767 6.23 18.83 -22.67
C ASP A 767 6.19 18.76 -24.20
N ASN A 768 6.95 19.66 -24.81
CA ASN A 768 7.21 19.75 -26.24
C ASN A 768 8.72 19.89 -26.54
N LYS A 769 9.55 19.78 -25.51
CA LYS A 769 11.00 19.66 -25.63
C LYS A 769 11.30 18.33 -26.28
N LYS A 770 12.40 18.26 -27.04
CA LYS A 770 12.82 17.00 -27.66
C LYS A 770 13.94 16.40 -26.83
N PRO A 771 13.96 15.08 -26.61
CA PRO A 771 15.10 14.42 -26.02
C PRO A 771 16.31 14.64 -26.92
N THR A 772 17.46 14.80 -26.29
CA THR A 772 18.77 14.75 -26.94
C THR A 772 19.52 13.53 -26.44
N SER A 773 20.21 12.81 -27.33
CA SER A 773 21.00 11.64 -26.97
C SER A 773 22.38 11.64 -27.60
N GLN A 774 23.27 10.86 -26.97
CA GLN A 774 24.66 10.67 -27.39
C GLN A 774 25.10 9.23 -27.15
N LEU A 775 26.08 8.77 -27.93
CA LEU A 775 26.87 7.57 -27.65
C LEU A 775 28.09 8.00 -26.83
N VAL A 776 28.41 7.28 -25.76
CA VAL A 776 29.53 7.57 -24.85
C VAL A 776 30.39 6.33 -24.65
N PRO A 777 31.71 6.41 -24.93
CA PRO A 777 32.37 7.47 -25.68
C PRO A 777 31.84 7.60 -27.12
N GLY A 778 32.05 8.76 -27.73
CA GLY A 778 31.47 9.12 -29.03
C GLY A 778 32.12 8.44 -30.24
N GLY A 779 31.67 8.80 -31.45
CA GLY A 779 32.29 8.31 -32.70
C GLY A 779 33.75 8.75 -32.82
N GLY A 780 34.66 7.81 -33.15
CA GLY A 780 36.10 8.05 -33.12
C GLY A 780 36.94 6.85 -33.55
N LYS A 781 38.27 7.00 -33.45
CA LYS A 781 39.24 5.90 -33.60
C LYS A 781 39.74 5.45 -32.24
N TYR A 782 39.82 4.15 -32.02
CA TYR A 782 40.23 3.51 -30.78
C TYR A 782 41.39 2.54 -31.03
N SER A 783 42.34 2.45 -30.10
CA SER A 783 43.56 1.63 -30.23
C SER A 783 43.37 0.14 -29.88
N GLY A 784 42.13 -0.26 -29.63
CA GLY A 784 41.69 -1.61 -29.23
C GLY A 784 40.18 -1.56 -28.96
N PRO A 785 39.56 -2.68 -28.56
CA PRO A 785 38.13 -2.74 -28.26
C PRO A 785 37.67 -1.68 -27.25
N VAL A 786 36.45 -1.18 -27.41
CA VAL A 786 35.89 -0.13 -26.53
C VAL A 786 34.45 -0.43 -26.15
N ASP A 787 34.15 -0.26 -24.86
CA ASP A 787 32.80 -0.30 -24.33
C ASP A 787 32.10 1.04 -24.58
N VAL A 788 30.95 1.02 -25.25
CA VAL A 788 30.12 2.20 -25.51
C VAL A 788 28.71 2.02 -24.98
N ARG A 789 28.06 3.10 -24.54
CA ARG A 789 26.68 3.14 -24.05
C ARG A 789 25.92 4.33 -24.63
N PHE A 790 24.60 4.33 -24.57
CA PHE A 790 23.80 5.54 -24.84
C PHE A 790 23.47 6.32 -23.57
N GLU A 791 23.40 7.64 -23.72
CA GLU A 791 22.92 8.58 -22.70
C GLU A 791 21.90 9.54 -23.33
N SER A 792 20.93 10.00 -22.53
CA SER A 792 19.88 10.95 -22.95
C SER A 792 19.66 12.06 -21.93
N SER A 793 19.18 13.23 -22.38
CA SER A 793 18.89 14.41 -21.53
C SER A 793 17.67 14.25 -20.62
N GLU A 794 16.85 13.23 -20.85
CA GLU A 794 15.68 12.84 -20.08
C GLU A 794 15.33 11.38 -20.39
N PRO A 795 14.43 10.73 -19.62
CA PRO A 795 14.01 9.35 -19.89
C PRO A 795 13.44 9.17 -21.30
N ALA A 796 14.16 8.45 -22.15
CA ALA A 796 13.79 8.22 -23.55
C ALA A 796 14.02 6.78 -24.01
N THR A 797 13.14 6.26 -24.85
CA THR A 797 13.37 5.02 -25.60
C THR A 797 14.28 5.35 -26.78
N ILE A 798 15.47 4.75 -26.80
CA ILE A 798 16.43 4.90 -27.89
C ILE A 798 16.29 3.69 -28.82
N TYR A 799 15.98 3.95 -30.09
CA TYR A 799 15.89 2.95 -31.15
C TYR A 799 17.16 3.02 -31.98
N TYR A 800 17.90 1.91 -32.13
CA TYR A 800 19.23 1.90 -32.72
C TYR A 800 19.46 0.77 -33.73
N THR A 801 20.46 0.97 -34.59
CA THR A 801 21.04 -0.02 -35.50
C THR A 801 22.57 0.10 -35.44
N THR A 802 23.30 -1.00 -35.67
CA THR A 802 24.78 -1.10 -35.54
C THR A 802 25.52 -1.31 -36.86
N ASP A 803 24.77 -1.63 -37.91
CA ASP A 803 25.22 -1.89 -39.29
C ASP A 803 25.20 -0.64 -40.18
N GLY A 804 24.82 0.52 -39.64
CA GLY A 804 24.60 1.74 -40.42
C GLY A 804 23.31 1.75 -41.26
N SER A 805 22.38 0.82 -41.04
CA SER A 805 21.03 0.89 -41.63
C SER A 805 20.22 2.06 -41.03
N ARG A 806 19.00 2.31 -41.55
CA ARG A 806 18.13 3.39 -41.07
C ARG A 806 17.31 2.90 -39.86
N PRO A 807 17.38 3.56 -38.69
CA PRO A 807 16.59 3.16 -37.52
C PRO A 807 15.09 3.47 -37.73
N THR A 808 14.21 2.59 -37.24
CA THR A 808 12.75 2.69 -37.28
C THR A 808 12.14 2.35 -35.91
N PHE A 809 10.81 2.35 -35.79
CA PHE A 809 10.14 1.84 -34.57
C PHE A 809 10.27 0.31 -34.39
N ASP A 810 10.67 -0.40 -35.45
CA ASP A 810 10.90 -1.86 -35.47
C ASP A 810 12.37 -2.21 -35.18
N SER A 811 13.26 -1.20 -35.08
CA SER A 811 14.66 -1.39 -34.71
C SER A 811 14.82 -1.77 -33.23
N PRO A 812 15.91 -2.48 -32.87
CA PRO A 812 16.29 -2.74 -31.48
C PRO A 812 16.17 -1.51 -30.58
N ARG A 813 15.58 -1.72 -29.41
CA ARG A 813 15.47 -0.70 -28.35
C ARG A 813 16.60 -0.87 -27.36
N TYR A 814 17.15 0.23 -26.90
CA TYR A 814 18.13 0.26 -25.82
C TYR A 814 17.48 -0.20 -24.52
N ALA A 815 18.03 -1.26 -23.93
CA ALA A 815 17.53 -1.91 -22.72
C ALA A 815 18.41 -1.59 -21.51
N ALA A 816 17.92 -1.88 -20.29
CA ALA A 816 18.79 -2.04 -19.13
C ALA A 816 19.74 -3.22 -19.37
N THR A 817 20.94 -3.21 -18.77
CA THR A 817 21.83 -4.38 -18.85
C THR A 817 21.27 -5.56 -18.05
N GLU A 818 20.69 -5.26 -16.90
CA GLU A 818 20.14 -6.17 -15.90
C GLU A 818 19.15 -5.40 -15.01
N PHE A 819 18.42 -6.06 -14.11
CA PHE A 819 17.57 -5.31 -13.17
C PHE A 819 18.41 -4.44 -12.21
N ARG A 820 17.92 -3.24 -11.87
CA ARG A 820 18.62 -2.17 -11.13
C ARG A 820 20.01 -1.76 -11.71
N GLU A 821 20.39 -2.23 -12.89
CA GLU A 821 21.63 -1.81 -13.58
C GLU A 821 21.37 -0.71 -14.64
N PRO A 822 22.41 0.09 -15.00
CA PRO A 822 22.32 1.07 -16.08
C PRO A 822 22.04 0.43 -17.45
N GLY A 823 21.72 1.30 -18.41
CA GLY A 823 21.52 0.93 -19.82
C GLY A 823 22.69 0.13 -20.42
N GLN A 824 22.34 -0.71 -21.41
CA GLN A 824 23.22 -1.67 -22.09
C GLN A 824 24.60 -1.10 -22.44
N VAL A 825 25.64 -1.88 -22.18
CA VAL A 825 27.00 -1.62 -22.69
C VAL A 825 27.25 -2.48 -23.92
N PHE A 826 27.74 -1.86 -25.00
CA PHE A 826 28.14 -2.52 -26.23
C PHE A 826 29.67 -2.64 -26.26
N HIS A 827 30.18 -3.87 -26.19
CA HIS A 827 31.61 -4.14 -26.36
C HIS A 827 31.97 -4.16 -27.85
N VAL A 828 32.60 -3.09 -28.34
CA VAL A 828 32.89 -2.91 -29.77
C VAL A 828 34.31 -3.36 -30.09
N THR A 829 34.44 -4.50 -30.79
CA THR A 829 35.71 -5.13 -31.17
C THR A 829 36.14 -4.84 -32.62
N GLU A 830 35.23 -4.37 -33.47
CA GLU A 830 35.49 -4.02 -34.87
C GLU A 830 34.80 -2.71 -35.29
N THR A 831 34.90 -2.32 -36.56
CA THR A 831 34.34 -1.02 -37.01
C THR A 831 32.81 -1.07 -37.09
N THR A 832 32.13 -0.41 -36.15
CA THR A 832 30.67 -0.44 -35.99
C THR A 832 30.06 0.95 -36.19
N THR A 833 28.95 1.03 -36.95
CA THR A 833 28.26 2.30 -37.23
C THR A 833 26.89 2.34 -36.57
N PHE A 834 26.81 3.06 -35.46
CA PHE A 834 25.57 3.28 -34.73
C PHE A 834 24.74 4.37 -35.41
N HIS A 835 23.50 4.05 -35.79
CA HIS A 835 22.47 5.03 -36.12
C HIS A 835 21.31 4.90 -35.13
N TRP A 836 20.80 6.01 -34.59
CA TRP A 836 19.74 5.96 -33.58
C TRP A 836 18.85 7.21 -33.52
N PHE A 837 17.70 7.08 -32.87
CA PHE A 837 16.86 8.22 -32.46
C PHE A 837 16.19 7.95 -31.11
N SER A 838 15.79 9.02 -30.42
CA SER A 838 15.17 8.96 -29.10
C SER A 838 13.73 9.44 -29.12
N VAL A 839 12.88 8.83 -28.28
CA VAL A 839 11.51 9.26 -28.00
C VAL A 839 11.29 9.28 -26.50
N ASP A 840 10.89 10.42 -25.95
CA ASP A 840 10.66 10.60 -24.50
C ASP A 840 9.35 9.92 -24.02
N THR A 841 8.92 10.22 -22.79
CA THR A 841 7.66 9.71 -22.23
C THR A 841 6.42 10.47 -22.69
N ALA A 842 6.55 11.69 -23.22
CA ALA A 842 5.45 12.49 -23.78
C ALA A 842 5.19 12.21 -25.27
N GLY A 843 6.17 11.60 -25.96
CA GLY A 843 6.15 11.24 -27.38
C GLY A 843 6.95 12.14 -28.30
N ASN A 844 7.77 13.08 -27.79
CA ASN A 844 8.56 13.94 -28.68
C ASN A 844 9.76 13.16 -29.25
N ILE A 845 9.92 13.23 -30.58
CA ILE A 845 10.99 12.54 -31.29
C ILE A 845 12.19 13.49 -31.50
N GLU A 846 13.38 13.02 -31.14
CA GLU A 846 14.65 13.72 -31.32
C GLU A 846 14.84 14.24 -32.76
N GLN A 847 15.44 15.44 -32.89
CA GLN A 847 15.77 16.12 -34.16
C GLN A 847 14.60 16.33 -35.16
N ASN A 848 13.34 16.09 -34.77
CA ASN A 848 12.19 15.97 -35.69
C ASN A 848 12.37 14.82 -36.69
N TYR A 849 12.98 13.71 -36.26
CA TYR A 849 13.04 12.50 -37.05
C TYR A 849 11.63 11.92 -37.27
N ASP A 850 11.40 11.39 -38.47
CA ASP A 850 10.17 10.67 -38.80
C ASP A 850 10.52 9.21 -39.11
N PRO A 851 10.60 8.34 -38.09
CA PRO A 851 10.93 6.93 -38.30
C PRO A 851 9.91 6.22 -39.21
N SER A 852 8.66 6.71 -39.27
CA SER A 852 7.56 6.10 -40.05
C SER A 852 7.61 6.34 -41.55
N LYS A 853 8.28 7.42 -42.00
CA LYS A 853 8.35 7.78 -43.43
C LYS A 853 9.71 7.42 -44.00
N ASN A 854 9.71 6.78 -45.16
CA ASN A 854 10.93 6.51 -45.93
C ASN A 854 11.41 7.78 -46.67
N ASP A 855 11.53 8.90 -45.96
CA ASP A 855 12.02 10.18 -46.48
C ASP A 855 13.53 10.33 -46.27
N THR A 856 14.16 11.08 -47.18
CA THR A 856 15.62 11.17 -47.32
C THR A 856 16.31 12.11 -46.34
N ARG A 857 15.58 12.74 -45.40
CA ARG A 857 16.15 13.78 -44.54
C ARG A 857 17.10 13.24 -43.47
N ASN A 858 16.98 11.95 -43.12
CA ASN A 858 17.94 11.23 -42.26
C ASN A 858 18.35 11.98 -40.99
N ASN A 859 17.40 12.67 -40.35
CA ASN A 859 17.56 13.40 -39.08
C ASN A 859 17.72 12.47 -37.85
N TYR A 860 18.38 11.33 -38.01
CA TYR A 860 18.76 10.43 -36.93
C TYR A 860 20.20 10.72 -36.50
N ARG A 861 20.51 10.44 -35.24
CA ARG A 861 21.88 10.52 -34.70
C ARG A 861 22.75 9.43 -35.31
N LYS A 862 24.04 9.72 -35.49
CA LYS A 862 25.02 8.75 -35.99
C LYS A 862 26.39 8.90 -35.36
N ALA A 863 27.06 7.77 -35.18
CA ALA A 863 28.45 7.66 -34.75
C ALA A 863 29.07 6.41 -35.39
N THR A 864 30.37 6.44 -35.63
CA THR A 864 31.13 5.25 -36.06
C THR A 864 32.30 5.06 -35.11
N ILE A 865 32.36 3.89 -34.49
CA ILE A 865 33.47 3.45 -33.66
C ILE A 865 34.42 2.68 -34.58
N THR A 866 35.66 3.16 -34.72
CA THR A 866 36.67 2.54 -35.58
C THR A 866 37.78 1.96 -34.73
N ILE A 867 37.80 0.64 -34.57
CA ILE A 867 38.91 -0.05 -33.91
C ILE A 867 40.09 -0.12 -34.89
N ALA A 868 41.26 0.33 -34.44
CA ALA A 868 42.50 0.20 -35.20
C ALA A 868 42.92 -1.28 -35.27
N LYS A 869 43.42 -1.69 -36.45
CA LYS A 869 44.03 -3.00 -36.70
C LYS A 869 45.56 -2.89 -36.68
#